data_AF-A0A6I1GQ10-F1
#
_entry.id   AF-A0A6I1GQ10-F1
#
_cell.length_a   1.000
_cell.length_b   1.000
_cell.length_c   1.000
_cell.angle_alpha   90.00
_cell.angle_beta   90.00
_cell.angle_gamma   90.00
#
_symmetry.space_group_name_H-M   'P 1'
#
loop_
_entity.id
_entity.type
_entity.pdbx_description
1 polymer ?
#
loop_
_entity_poly.entity_id
_entity_poly.type
_entity_poly.pdbx_seq_one_letter_code
_entity_poly.pdbx_strand_id
1 'polypeptide(L)'
;MAPQPRSGGTIGITAAIASIAALATLGCGLAAQPVNAVAAEGDILSAWTKPVSGNLSEPFPDKTEQALGSQKFRIPGLMRLHNGWYLASADVRWGTTADSPANIDAAVSISKDAGKTWTLSMTDHFVDVKDATTDWNGVDWPAKPNSKADRNASFIDPSILQSADGTIYRVIDAMPAYVGNFNGPQVGKQSTGLDANGNMLIGKGEADKAASVEASKYTYYIDNGTTRSVTVNGVSRTLRPIRQISDNAQQNVWVDAEYNLYDQTGDTFTPQMTKQYKTAVAKSDVDIQNNVFYSQAEWKVYPTAYLWLRKGTVTDDGISWSDPEVLHNVKTGANEGFLGTGVGLGKAVIKSDGTERLLFPVYDNVSGLHASVIYSDDAGKTWHRGQKVPGMSTSESEIVEMPNGKLRMYSRNTTNYVASSVSSDYGQTWSTAQTESALVCGADDKVSFINVAGTLTKDGKTYGNLVMGSYTVSRKRVGGIIRIGSMDADGNVTWLNANDFRYPTSEHFSYSSLAQLDGNRIGLLREITADAGRIVYDTFDITDLLNKGTVTGWTYTADTSKLTSKIADIEAANPQESAYTPDSWKTFADALADAKTIAAKTGATETEIVDALDALTAAYDALTARADTTALTAKITAVEAEQLNRDDYTADSWSTYAVALAEAKTIAADANATQAQVDAALKTLTEARDGLQAKETPDPDPEPEPGEKPATPEQKAALDKAIADAKSENLSRDDYTADSWKAYADALAEAERVAADNAATAKQVDAALKALADARAGLKAADNGKPGPTPEQPKDDGKPDGSDAGKKPVLSKTGAAADAVTAAMLLLVAAGVTVITIRRVRLH
;
A
#
# COMPACT_ATOMS: atom_id res chain seq x y z
N MET A 1 -50.13 -38.70 -30.53
CA MET A 1 -51.18 -38.53 -29.51
C MET A 1 -50.65 -37.62 -28.41
N ALA A 2 -51.15 -36.39 -28.33
CA ALA A 2 -51.34 -35.69 -27.04
C ALA A 2 -52.75 -36.08 -26.52
N PRO A 3 -53.20 -35.82 -25.25
CA PRO A 3 -52.81 -34.69 -24.37
C PRO A 3 -52.73 -34.93 -22.83
N GLN A 4 -51.99 -34.02 -22.15
CA GLN A 4 -52.29 -33.20 -20.94
C GLN A 4 -53.59 -33.48 -20.11
N PRO A 5 -53.72 -33.13 -18.80
CA PRO A 5 -53.47 -31.74 -18.31
C PRO A 5 -53.19 -31.40 -16.81
N ARG A 6 -52.62 -30.17 -16.64
CA ARG A 6 -52.93 -29.08 -15.65
C ARG A 6 -52.70 -29.33 -14.14
N SER A 7 -52.33 -28.36 -13.28
CA SER A 7 -52.38 -26.87 -13.19
C SER A 7 -51.42 -26.46 -12.05
N GLY A 8 -50.86 -25.27 -11.87
CA GLY A 8 -51.11 -23.90 -12.34
C GLY A 8 -50.66 -22.95 -11.22
N GLY A 9 -49.99 -21.84 -11.52
CA GLY A 9 -49.58 -20.85 -10.50
C GLY A 9 -48.54 -19.84 -10.99
N THR A 10 -49.03 -18.80 -11.65
CA THR A 10 -48.32 -17.62 -12.19
C THR A 10 -47.99 -16.61 -11.08
N ILE A 11 -46.81 -15.97 -11.08
CA ILE A 11 -46.63 -14.53 -10.72
C ILE A 11 -45.51 -13.94 -11.59
N GLY A 12 -45.81 -12.78 -12.19
CA GLY A 12 -44.95 -12.03 -13.10
C GLY A 12 -44.11 -10.94 -12.44
N ILE A 13 -43.32 -10.33 -13.32
CA ILE A 13 -42.28 -9.32 -13.17
C ILE A 13 -42.80 -8.00 -12.58
N THR A 14 -41.98 -7.39 -11.70
CA THR A 14 -41.87 -5.91 -11.62
C THR A 14 -40.44 -5.50 -11.31
N ALA A 15 -39.99 -4.49 -12.04
CA ALA A 15 -38.66 -3.89 -12.01
C ALA A 15 -38.44 -2.95 -10.81
N ALA A 16 -37.17 -2.72 -10.45
CA ALA A 16 -36.73 -1.47 -9.83
C ALA A 16 -35.27 -1.17 -10.26
N ILE A 17 -35.10 -0.04 -10.96
CA ILE A 17 -33.81 0.57 -11.33
C ILE A 17 -33.62 1.84 -10.48
N ALA A 18 -32.41 1.97 -9.91
CA ALA A 18 -31.62 3.14 -9.51
C ALA A 18 -32.25 4.36 -8.79
N SER A 19 -31.57 4.86 -7.73
CA SER A 19 -30.77 6.11 -7.78
C SER A 19 -30.37 6.70 -6.39
N ILE A 20 -29.06 7.02 -6.26
CA ILE A 20 -28.45 8.23 -5.62
C ILE A 20 -28.47 8.32 -4.08
N ALA A 21 -27.48 8.83 -3.32
CA ALA A 21 -26.04 9.10 -3.45
C ALA A 21 -25.55 9.68 -2.09
N ALA A 22 -24.23 9.63 -1.86
CA ALA A 22 -23.39 10.62 -1.19
C ALA A 22 -23.65 11.02 0.28
N LEU A 23 -22.69 10.66 1.15
CA LEU A 23 -22.12 11.57 2.15
C LEU A 23 -20.72 11.08 2.55
N ALA A 24 -19.75 11.34 1.68
CA ALA A 24 -18.32 11.30 2.03
C ALA A 24 -17.54 12.16 1.04
N THR A 25 -17.63 13.48 1.19
CA THR A 25 -16.60 14.40 0.68
C THR A 25 -16.50 15.60 1.59
N LEU A 26 -15.37 15.73 2.27
CA LEU A 26 -14.58 16.97 2.34
C LEU A 26 -13.26 16.69 3.09
N GLY A 27 -12.36 16.01 2.38
CA GLY A 27 -10.93 15.98 2.67
C GLY A 27 -10.21 16.17 1.34
N CYS A 28 -9.78 17.40 1.06
CA CYS A 28 -9.08 17.74 -0.17
C CYS A 28 -7.66 17.14 -0.11
N GLY A 29 -7.43 16.11 -0.91
CA GLY A 29 -6.11 15.56 -1.20
C GLY A 29 -6.19 14.85 -2.54
N LEU A 30 -5.31 15.21 -3.49
CA LEU A 30 -5.18 14.52 -4.77
C LEU A 30 -4.81 13.05 -4.50
N ALA A 31 -5.80 12.17 -4.45
CA ALA A 31 -5.60 10.74 -4.56
C ALA A 31 -5.53 10.40 -6.05
N ALA A 32 -4.38 9.90 -6.49
CA ALA A 32 -4.26 9.23 -7.78
C ALA A 32 -5.36 8.17 -7.88
N GLN A 33 -6.14 8.19 -8.96
CA GLN A 33 -7.16 7.19 -9.21
C GLN A 33 -6.49 5.81 -9.28
N PRO A 34 -7.00 4.77 -8.59
CA PRO A 34 -6.45 3.43 -8.73
C PRO A 34 -6.64 2.97 -10.17
N VAL A 35 -5.54 2.64 -10.84
CA VAL A 35 -5.50 2.26 -12.25
C VAL A 35 -5.86 0.77 -12.39
N ASN A 36 -7.06 0.40 -11.91
CA ASN A 36 -7.63 -0.94 -12.05
C ASN A 36 -8.85 -0.96 -12.99
N ALA A 37 -8.99 0.05 -13.86
CA ALA A 37 -10.07 0.10 -14.83
C ALA A 37 -9.82 -0.91 -15.96
N VAL A 38 -10.54 -2.03 -15.92
CA VAL A 38 -10.79 -2.83 -17.13
C VAL A 38 -11.48 -1.90 -18.13
N ALA A 39 -10.91 -1.76 -19.34
CA ALA A 39 -11.54 -1.00 -20.40
C ALA A 39 -12.98 -1.50 -20.61
N ALA A 40 -13.96 -0.60 -20.48
CA ALA A 40 -15.36 -0.93 -20.70
C ALA A 40 -15.59 -1.23 -22.18
N GLU A 41 -16.61 -2.03 -22.48
CA GLU A 41 -17.03 -2.30 -23.86
C GLU A 41 -17.38 -0.97 -24.55
N GLY A 42 -16.53 -0.53 -25.49
CA GLY A 42 -16.63 0.76 -26.19
C GLY A 42 -15.47 1.74 -25.97
N ASP A 43 -14.54 1.45 -25.06
CA ASP A 43 -13.32 2.25 -24.89
C ASP A 43 -12.36 2.10 -26.08
N ILE A 44 -11.62 3.17 -26.37
CA ILE A 44 -10.58 3.14 -27.42
C ILE A 44 -9.49 2.16 -27.00
N LEU A 45 -9.23 1.15 -27.84
CA LEU A 45 -8.11 0.24 -27.66
C LEU A 45 -6.79 1.03 -27.80
N SER A 46 -6.09 1.20 -26.69
CA SER A 46 -4.82 1.94 -26.60
C SER A 46 -3.76 1.08 -25.92
N ALA A 47 -2.51 1.56 -25.90
CA ALA A 47 -1.53 0.99 -24.99
C ALA A 47 -2.12 0.94 -23.57
N TRP A 48 -1.83 -0.16 -22.84
CA TRP A 48 -2.21 -0.40 -21.44
C TRP A 48 -3.66 -0.89 -21.14
N THR A 49 -4.49 -1.21 -22.15
CA THR A 49 -5.89 -1.65 -21.92
C THR A 49 -6.05 -3.19 -21.82
N LYS A 50 -5.87 -3.83 -20.64
CA LYS A 50 -6.10 -5.29 -20.51
C LYS A 50 -6.56 -5.83 -19.12
N PRO A 51 -7.22 -7.01 -19.10
CA PRO A 51 -7.93 -7.53 -17.93
C PRO A 51 -7.04 -8.22 -16.89
N VAL A 52 -7.60 -8.39 -15.70
CA VAL A 52 -7.08 -9.22 -14.60
C VAL A 52 -7.71 -10.60 -14.67
N SER A 53 -6.93 -11.65 -14.45
CA SER A 53 -7.45 -13.00 -14.24
C SER A 53 -7.06 -13.51 -12.87
N GLY A 54 -8.07 -13.86 -12.06
CA GLY A 54 -7.89 -14.37 -10.70
C GLY A 54 -8.07 -15.88 -10.59
N ASN A 55 -7.75 -16.40 -9.40
CA ASN A 55 -7.94 -17.80 -9.00
C ASN A 55 -7.19 -18.82 -9.88
N LEU A 56 -6.02 -18.44 -10.38
CA LEU A 56 -5.16 -19.32 -11.18
C LEU A 56 -4.40 -20.28 -10.27
N SER A 57 -4.18 -21.51 -10.75
CA SER A 57 -3.39 -22.52 -10.01
C SER A 57 -1.88 -22.28 -10.09
N GLU A 58 -1.44 -21.45 -11.03
CA GLU A 58 -0.05 -21.11 -11.28
C GLU A 58 0.09 -19.64 -11.67
N PRO A 59 1.28 -19.02 -11.49
CA PRO A 59 1.47 -17.61 -11.83
C PRO A 59 1.30 -17.31 -13.32
N PHE A 60 1.70 -18.24 -14.20
CA PHE A 60 1.71 -18.08 -15.67
C PHE A 60 1.29 -19.39 -16.37
N PRO A 61 -0.02 -19.68 -16.55
CA PRO A 61 -0.55 -20.98 -17.00
C PRO A 61 -0.27 -21.31 -18.49
N ASP A 62 -0.32 -22.61 -18.87
CA ASP A 62 0.05 -23.06 -20.23
C ASP A 62 -1.04 -22.99 -21.31
N LYS A 63 -2.30 -23.36 -21.02
CA LYS A 63 -3.38 -23.45 -22.04
C LYS A 63 -4.82 -23.55 -21.49
N THR A 64 -5.05 -23.97 -20.24
CA THR A 64 -6.41 -24.33 -19.77
C THR A 64 -7.10 -23.27 -18.91
N GLU A 65 -6.36 -22.31 -18.38
CA GLU A 65 -6.88 -21.18 -17.60
C GLU A 65 -6.56 -19.89 -18.39
N GLN A 66 -7.55 -19.31 -19.06
CA GLN A 66 -7.39 -18.22 -20.05
C GLN A 66 -7.04 -16.86 -19.39
N ALA A 67 -5.89 -16.77 -18.75
CA ALA A 67 -5.56 -15.64 -17.90
C ALA A 67 -5.35 -14.30 -18.65
N LEU A 68 -4.85 -14.35 -19.89
CA LEU A 68 -4.72 -13.17 -20.79
C LEU A 68 -4.87 -13.53 -22.28
N GLY A 69 -5.09 -14.81 -22.62
CA GLY A 69 -5.12 -15.30 -24.00
C GLY A 69 -3.76 -15.70 -24.59
N SER A 70 -2.63 -15.41 -23.94
CA SER A 70 -1.30 -15.93 -24.33
C SER A 70 -1.10 -17.36 -23.81
N GLN A 71 -0.34 -18.17 -24.56
CA GLN A 71 0.09 -19.53 -24.17
C GLN A 71 1.60 -19.61 -23.92
N LYS A 72 2.31 -18.48 -24.01
CA LYS A 72 3.78 -18.44 -23.94
C LYS A 72 4.23 -17.32 -23.01
N PHE A 73 5.00 -17.70 -22.00
CA PHE A 73 5.59 -16.79 -21.00
C PHE A 73 7.07 -17.11 -20.85
N ARG A 74 7.89 -16.08 -20.68
CA ARG A 74 9.35 -16.20 -20.53
C ARG A 74 9.88 -15.20 -19.52
N ILE A 75 11.14 -15.37 -19.15
CA ILE A 75 11.89 -14.39 -18.35
C ILE A 75 11.26 -14.19 -16.96
N PRO A 76 11.28 -15.23 -16.11
CA PRO A 76 10.67 -15.15 -14.80
C PRO A 76 11.46 -14.23 -13.84
N GLY A 77 10.72 -13.43 -13.06
CA GLY A 77 11.15 -12.82 -11.81
C GLY A 77 10.20 -13.21 -10.68
N LEU A 78 10.73 -13.53 -9.49
CA LEU A 78 9.95 -13.90 -8.31
C LEU A 78 10.49 -13.20 -7.08
N MET A 79 9.63 -12.54 -6.31
CA MET A 79 9.98 -12.02 -4.98
C MET A 79 8.83 -12.18 -3.99
N ARG A 80 9.16 -12.24 -2.70
CA ARG A 80 8.19 -12.03 -1.62
C ARG A 80 8.19 -10.55 -1.25
N LEU A 81 6.99 -9.97 -1.20
CA LEU A 81 6.74 -8.61 -0.76
C LEU A 81 6.76 -8.52 0.77
N HIS A 82 7.01 -7.31 1.30
CA HIS A 82 7.04 -7.03 2.74
C HIS A 82 5.75 -7.47 3.46
N ASN A 83 4.59 -7.35 2.82
CA ASN A 83 3.30 -7.79 3.36
C ASN A 83 3.06 -9.32 3.27
N GLY A 84 4.08 -10.09 2.92
CA GLY A 84 4.04 -11.54 2.81
C GLY A 84 3.49 -12.09 1.48
N TRP A 85 2.97 -11.25 0.59
CA TRP A 85 2.49 -11.69 -0.73
C TRP A 85 3.65 -12.09 -1.65
N TYR A 86 3.37 -12.93 -2.63
CA TYR A 86 4.35 -13.28 -3.66
C TYR A 86 4.05 -12.51 -4.93
N LEU A 87 5.08 -11.89 -5.51
CA LEU A 87 5.01 -11.24 -6.81
C LEU A 87 5.86 -12.00 -7.81
N ALA A 88 5.24 -12.47 -8.88
CA ALA A 88 5.89 -13.01 -10.05
C ALA A 88 5.80 -12.01 -11.21
N SER A 89 6.82 -11.91 -12.06
CA SER A 89 6.83 -11.10 -13.28
C SER A 89 7.33 -11.95 -14.45
N ALA A 90 6.80 -11.71 -15.65
CA ALA A 90 7.22 -12.38 -16.87
C ALA A 90 6.89 -11.56 -18.12
N ASP A 91 7.57 -11.91 -19.21
CA ASP A 91 7.13 -11.60 -20.56
C ASP A 91 5.82 -12.34 -20.86
N VAL A 92 4.91 -11.66 -21.56
CA VAL A 92 3.77 -12.26 -22.24
C VAL A 92 4.09 -12.29 -23.73
N ARG A 93 4.40 -13.47 -24.29
CA ARG A 93 4.83 -13.60 -25.68
C ARG A 93 3.70 -14.11 -26.57
N TRP A 94 3.27 -13.32 -27.56
CA TRP A 94 2.11 -13.67 -28.39
C TRP A 94 2.53 -14.48 -29.61
N GLY A 95 2.12 -15.75 -29.65
CA GLY A 95 2.32 -16.63 -30.80
C GLY A 95 3.76 -17.07 -31.04
N THR A 96 4.74 -16.61 -30.26
CA THR A 96 6.16 -16.90 -30.46
C THR A 96 6.92 -16.97 -29.13
N THR A 97 8.09 -17.60 -29.12
CA THR A 97 9.06 -17.50 -28.01
C THR A 97 10.32 -16.72 -28.39
N ALA A 98 10.33 -16.09 -29.57
CA ALA A 98 11.42 -15.23 -30.00
C ALA A 98 11.55 -14.00 -29.09
N ASP A 99 12.75 -13.45 -29.02
CA ASP A 99 13.00 -12.13 -28.44
C ASP A 99 12.59 -11.04 -29.44
N SER A 100 12.63 -9.77 -29.03
CA SER A 100 12.33 -8.63 -29.89
C SER A 100 13.23 -8.62 -31.15
N PRO A 101 12.75 -8.15 -32.33
CA PRO A 101 11.40 -7.66 -32.59
C PRO A 101 10.39 -8.83 -32.69
N ALA A 102 9.36 -8.76 -31.85
CA ALA A 102 8.28 -9.73 -31.72
C ALA A 102 7.12 -9.05 -30.98
N ASN A 103 5.91 -9.60 -31.04
CA ASN A 103 4.81 -9.09 -30.21
C ASN A 103 4.99 -9.65 -28.79
N ILE A 104 5.56 -8.83 -27.90
CA ILE A 104 5.86 -9.18 -26.52
C ILE A 104 5.38 -8.04 -25.63
N ASP A 105 4.65 -8.41 -24.59
CA ASP A 105 4.18 -7.54 -23.55
C ASP A 105 4.65 -8.06 -22.21
N ALA A 106 4.14 -7.51 -21.11
CA ALA A 106 4.58 -7.96 -19.81
C ALA A 106 3.52 -7.88 -18.73
N ALA A 107 3.56 -8.86 -17.83
CA ALA A 107 2.57 -9.05 -16.80
C ALA A 107 3.21 -9.39 -15.46
N VAL A 108 2.43 -9.18 -14.41
CA VAL A 108 2.73 -9.64 -13.06
C VAL A 108 1.64 -10.53 -12.54
N SER A 109 2.01 -11.49 -11.70
CA SER A 109 1.08 -12.40 -11.04
C SER A 109 1.30 -12.33 -9.53
N ILE A 110 0.23 -12.15 -8.77
CA ILE A 110 0.28 -11.99 -7.31
C ILE A 110 -0.37 -13.20 -6.64
N SER A 111 0.28 -13.75 -5.64
CA SER A 111 -0.30 -14.72 -4.71
C SER A 111 -0.42 -14.10 -3.33
N LYS A 112 -1.63 -14.11 -2.76
CA LYS A 112 -1.93 -13.64 -1.39
C LYS A 112 -2.00 -14.78 -0.36
N ASP A 113 -1.83 -16.03 -0.79
CA ASP A 113 -2.11 -17.23 0.01
C ASP A 113 -0.98 -18.27 0.00
N ALA A 114 0.26 -17.78 -0.02
CA ALA A 114 1.49 -18.57 -0.01
C ALA A 114 1.66 -19.50 -1.23
N GLY A 115 1.25 -19.01 -2.41
CA GLY A 115 1.50 -19.60 -3.72
C GLY A 115 0.44 -20.59 -4.17
N LYS A 116 -0.70 -20.66 -3.48
CA LYS A 116 -1.78 -21.62 -3.79
C LYS A 116 -2.67 -21.11 -4.91
N THR A 117 -2.96 -19.81 -4.92
CA THR A 117 -3.72 -19.16 -5.99
C THR A 117 -3.02 -17.88 -6.44
N TRP A 118 -3.19 -17.58 -7.72
CA TRP A 118 -2.53 -16.46 -8.38
C TRP A 118 -3.52 -15.56 -9.10
N THR A 119 -3.22 -14.26 -9.12
CA THR A 119 -3.95 -13.25 -9.88
C THR A 119 -3.01 -12.57 -10.85
N LEU A 120 -3.19 -12.82 -12.14
CA LEU A 120 -2.39 -12.29 -13.23
C LEU A 120 -2.96 -10.96 -13.72
N SER A 121 -2.11 -9.96 -13.89
CA SER A 121 -2.43 -8.62 -14.38
C SER A 121 -1.39 -8.16 -15.40
N MET A 122 -1.83 -7.62 -16.53
CA MET A 122 -0.94 -6.99 -17.50
C MET A 122 -0.40 -5.68 -16.95
N THR A 123 0.90 -5.40 -17.08
CA THR A 123 1.50 -4.13 -16.64
C THR A 123 1.83 -3.20 -17.79
N ASP A 124 2.23 -3.75 -18.94
CA ASP A 124 2.62 -2.99 -20.11
C ASP A 124 2.15 -3.74 -21.36
N HIS A 125 1.46 -3.03 -22.25
CA HIS A 125 0.84 -3.63 -23.43
C HIS A 125 0.84 -2.66 -24.60
N PHE A 126 1.43 -3.08 -25.72
CA PHE A 126 1.26 -2.41 -27.02
C PHE A 126 0.20 -3.12 -27.89
N VAL A 127 -0.71 -2.33 -28.46
CA VAL A 127 -1.85 -2.82 -29.26
C VAL A 127 -1.65 -2.65 -30.77
N ASP A 128 -0.46 -2.24 -31.22
CA ASP A 128 -0.13 -2.06 -32.65
C ASP A 128 -0.34 -3.32 -33.46
N VAL A 129 -0.29 -4.45 -32.78
CA VAL A 129 -0.52 -5.79 -33.29
C VAL A 129 -1.62 -6.48 -32.49
N LYS A 130 -2.44 -7.25 -33.20
CA LYS A 130 -3.39 -8.17 -32.59
C LYS A 130 -2.69 -9.25 -31.76
N ASP A 131 -3.13 -9.40 -30.52
CA ASP A 131 -2.77 -10.53 -29.66
C ASP A 131 -3.21 -11.85 -30.30
N ALA A 132 -2.28 -12.80 -30.44
CA ALA A 132 -2.53 -14.08 -31.09
C ALA A 132 -1.85 -15.23 -30.34
N THR A 133 -2.49 -16.40 -30.36
CA THR A 133 -1.95 -17.65 -29.78
C THR A 133 -0.98 -18.37 -30.71
N THR A 134 -1.08 -18.12 -32.02
CA THR A 134 -0.18 -18.65 -33.06
C THR A 134 0.73 -17.55 -33.54
N ASP A 135 1.87 -17.92 -34.12
CA ASP A 135 2.73 -16.94 -34.77
C ASP A 135 1.99 -16.25 -35.92
N TRP A 136 2.68 -15.23 -36.41
CA TRP A 136 2.24 -14.27 -37.38
C TRP A 136 1.90 -14.83 -38.78
N ASN A 137 2.34 -16.06 -39.07
CA ASN A 137 1.99 -16.83 -40.26
C ASN A 137 0.88 -17.86 -39.99
N GLY A 138 0.28 -17.85 -38.79
CA GLY A 138 -0.67 -18.86 -38.35
C GLY A 138 -0.02 -20.20 -37.99
N VAL A 139 1.29 -20.21 -37.72
CA VAL A 139 2.05 -21.42 -37.39
C VAL A 139 2.63 -21.28 -35.98
N ASP A 140 2.79 -22.36 -35.23
CA ASP A 140 3.55 -22.28 -33.97
C ASP A 140 5.05 -22.32 -34.28
N TRP A 141 5.82 -21.44 -33.62
CA TRP A 141 7.28 -21.57 -33.55
C TRP A 141 7.67 -22.99 -33.12
N PRO A 142 8.65 -23.67 -33.76
CA PRO A 142 9.73 -23.15 -34.61
C PRO A 142 9.55 -23.31 -36.15
N ALA A 143 8.35 -23.62 -36.65
CA ALA A 143 8.14 -23.89 -38.08
C ALA A 143 8.08 -22.60 -38.93
N LYS A 144 9.24 -22.03 -39.28
CA LYS A 144 9.40 -20.73 -39.99
C LYS A 144 9.02 -20.76 -41.49
N PRO A 145 8.25 -19.77 -41.97
CA PRO A 145 8.51 -19.07 -43.23
C PRO A 145 9.45 -17.87 -43.02
N ASN A 146 10.22 -17.50 -44.05
CA ASN A 146 11.27 -16.45 -44.06
C ASN A 146 10.79 -14.98 -43.83
N SER A 147 9.60 -14.73 -43.29
CA SER A 147 9.06 -13.38 -43.12
C SER A 147 9.24 -12.89 -41.68
N LYS A 148 10.26 -12.07 -41.43
CA LYS A 148 10.42 -11.42 -40.12
C LYS A 148 9.30 -10.41 -39.90
N ALA A 149 8.52 -10.61 -38.84
CA ALA A 149 7.52 -9.67 -38.35
C ALA A 149 8.22 -8.55 -37.55
N ASP A 150 9.14 -7.82 -38.19
CA ASP A 150 9.93 -6.78 -37.52
C ASP A 150 9.08 -5.53 -37.16
N ARG A 151 7.74 -5.53 -37.27
CA ARG A 151 6.94 -4.29 -37.23
C ARG A 151 6.36 -3.93 -35.86
N ASN A 152 6.63 -4.74 -34.85
CA ASN A 152 5.94 -4.68 -33.57
C ASN A 152 6.78 -3.87 -32.58
N ALA A 153 6.14 -2.95 -31.89
CA ALA A 153 6.67 -2.48 -30.62
C ALA A 153 6.57 -3.62 -29.58
N SER A 154 7.42 -3.60 -28.56
CA SER A 154 7.37 -4.62 -27.51
C SER A 154 7.91 -4.13 -26.17
N PHE A 155 7.49 -4.83 -25.13
CA PHE A 155 8.11 -4.81 -23.81
C PHE A 155 8.76 -6.18 -23.58
N ILE A 156 10.02 -6.23 -23.16
CA ILE A 156 10.74 -7.49 -22.95
C ILE A 156 11.64 -7.39 -21.74
N ASP A 157 11.88 -8.51 -21.06
CA ASP A 157 12.93 -8.66 -20.06
C ASP A 157 12.65 -7.82 -18.78
N PRO A 158 11.59 -8.13 -18.00
CA PRO A 158 11.29 -7.42 -16.77
C PRO A 158 12.28 -7.71 -15.64
N SER A 159 12.50 -6.70 -14.80
CA SER A 159 13.18 -6.81 -13.51
C SER A 159 12.38 -6.09 -12.43
N ILE A 160 12.28 -6.69 -11.24
CA ILE A 160 11.49 -6.19 -10.11
C ILE A 160 12.34 -6.04 -8.84
N LEU A 161 12.04 -5.03 -8.02
CA LEU A 161 12.55 -4.88 -6.66
C LEU A 161 11.51 -4.21 -5.75
N GLN A 162 11.68 -4.29 -4.44
CA GLN A 162 10.90 -3.51 -3.47
C GLN A 162 11.87 -2.70 -2.58
N SER A 163 11.59 -1.42 -2.38
CA SER A 163 12.32 -0.55 -1.44
C SER A 163 11.85 -0.75 0.00
N ALA A 164 12.63 -0.25 0.95
CA ALA A 164 12.37 -0.32 2.39
C ALA A 164 10.99 0.24 2.78
N ASP A 165 10.52 1.29 2.09
CA ASP A 165 9.20 1.89 2.32
C ASP A 165 8.02 1.08 1.72
N GLY A 166 8.31 -0.05 1.08
CA GLY A 166 7.31 -0.93 0.46
C GLY A 166 6.97 -0.59 -0.99
N THR A 167 7.54 0.48 -1.58
CA THR A 167 7.34 0.79 -3.01
C THR A 167 7.97 -0.30 -3.89
N ILE A 168 7.18 -0.81 -4.83
CA ILE A 168 7.65 -1.79 -5.80
C ILE A 168 8.18 -1.03 -7.02
N TYR A 169 9.37 -1.36 -7.50
CA TYR A 169 9.90 -0.81 -8.75
C TYR A 169 9.98 -1.94 -9.76
N ARG A 170 9.58 -1.62 -10.99
CA ARG A 170 9.67 -2.54 -12.11
C ARG A 170 10.26 -1.83 -13.32
N VAL A 171 11.39 -2.33 -13.80
CA VAL A 171 12.05 -1.84 -15.02
C VAL A 171 11.92 -2.91 -16.10
N ILE A 172 11.61 -2.49 -17.31
CA ILE A 172 11.50 -3.36 -18.48
C ILE A 172 12.06 -2.66 -19.72
N ASP A 173 12.54 -3.44 -20.69
CA ASP A 173 12.98 -2.87 -21.96
C ASP A 173 11.78 -2.58 -22.86
N ALA A 174 11.57 -1.32 -23.22
CA ALA A 174 10.61 -0.90 -24.23
C ALA A 174 11.29 -0.73 -25.60
N MET A 175 10.86 -1.52 -26.57
CA MET A 175 11.40 -1.55 -27.93
C MET A 175 10.41 -0.89 -28.89
N PRO A 176 10.81 0.17 -29.62
CA PRO A 176 10.06 0.66 -30.76
C PRO A 176 9.91 -0.41 -31.84
N ALA A 177 8.91 -0.27 -32.71
CA ALA A 177 8.79 -1.12 -33.89
C ALA A 177 10.12 -1.26 -34.65
N TYR A 178 10.46 -2.48 -35.07
CA TYR A 178 11.72 -2.88 -35.73
C TYR A 178 12.96 -2.98 -34.85
N VAL A 179 12.84 -2.68 -33.56
CA VAL A 179 13.96 -2.76 -32.61
C VAL A 179 13.95 -4.11 -31.89
N GLY A 180 15.14 -4.69 -31.68
CA GLY A 180 15.31 -5.88 -30.85
C GLY A 180 16.44 -6.81 -31.28
N ASN A 181 16.79 -6.83 -32.58
CA ASN A 181 18.10 -7.37 -32.98
C ASN A 181 19.15 -6.32 -32.67
N PHE A 182 19.86 -6.42 -31.54
CA PHE A 182 20.75 -5.37 -31.00
C PHE A 182 21.90 -4.95 -31.94
N ASN A 183 22.20 -5.75 -32.96
CA ASN A 183 23.18 -5.47 -34.00
C ASN A 183 22.56 -5.26 -35.40
N GLY A 184 21.23 -5.22 -35.48
CA GLY A 184 20.47 -4.99 -36.69
C GLY A 184 20.60 -3.55 -37.20
N PRO A 185 20.42 -3.32 -38.51
CA PRO A 185 20.55 -2.00 -39.11
C PRO A 185 19.44 -1.03 -38.72
N GLN A 186 18.36 -1.52 -38.09
CA GLN A 186 17.25 -0.71 -37.57
C GLN A 186 17.50 -0.19 -36.14
N VAL A 187 18.56 -0.63 -35.46
CA VAL A 187 18.91 -0.12 -34.13
C VAL A 187 19.82 1.09 -34.28
N GLY A 188 19.32 2.25 -33.86
CA GLY A 188 20.03 3.52 -33.90
C GLY A 188 21.23 3.53 -32.95
N LYS A 189 22.36 4.11 -33.40
CA LYS A 189 23.62 4.23 -32.66
C LYS A 189 24.23 5.64 -32.75
N GLN A 190 23.38 6.64 -32.97
CA GLN A 190 23.75 8.06 -33.05
C GLN A 190 23.08 8.91 -31.97
N SER A 191 22.20 8.33 -31.16
CA SER A 191 21.49 9.00 -30.08
C SER A 191 21.04 7.99 -29.02
N THR A 192 20.88 8.45 -27.78
CA THR A 192 20.24 7.68 -26.70
C THR A 192 18.72 7.61 -26.85
N GLY A 193 18.15 8.45 -27.73
CA GLY A 193 16.71 8.69 -27.89
C GLY A 193 16.15 9.76 -26.96
N LEU A 194 16.98 10.33 -26.08
CA LEU A 194 16.58 11.35 -25.11
C LEU A 194 17.46 12.60 -25.25
N ASP A 195 16.92 13.78 -24.96
CA ASP A 195 17.69 15.01 -24.80
C ASP A 195 18.35 15.11 -23.41
N ALA A 196 19.08 16.19 -23.16
CA ALA A 196 19.78 16.41 -21.89
C ALA A 196 18.85 16.61 -20.68
N ASN A 197 17.57 16.91 -20.90
CA ASN A 197 16.55 17.05 -19.86
C ASN A 197 15.75 15.75 -19.66
N GLY A 198 16.10 14.67 -20.37
CA GLY A 198 15.35 13.42 -20.36
C GLY A 198 14.06 13.45 -21.18
N ASN A 199 13.86 14.45 -22.04
CA ASN A 199 12.74 14.46 -22.97
C ASN A 199 13.01 13.50 -24.13
N MET A 200 11.97 12.78 -24.54
CA MET A 200 12.08 11.84 -25.64
C MET A 200 12.15 12.56 -26.99
N LEU A 201 13.16 12.21 -27.78
CA LEU A 201 13.38 12.78 -29.11
C LEU A 201 12.42 12.17 -30.13
N ILE A 202 11.81 13.02 -30.93
CA ILE A 202 10.81 12.65 -31.93
C ILE A 202 11.25 13.08 -33.33
N GLY A 203 11.15 12.14 -34.26
CA GLY A 203 11.29 12.37 -35.69
C GLY A 203 9.94 12.27 -36.41
N LYS A 204 9.83 12.93 -37.55
CA LYS A 204 8.68 12.77 -38.45
C LYS A 204 9.08 11.85 -39.62
N GLY A 205 8.54 10.64 -39.61
CA GLY A 205 8.75 9.62 -40.63
C GLY A 205 7.49 9.30 -41.42
N GLU A 206 7.57 8.28 -42.26
CA GLU A 206 6.43 7.74 -42.99
C GLU A 206 5.67 6.71 -42.13
N ALA A 207 4.34 6.77 -42.17
CA ALA A 207 3.49 5.74 -41.59
C ALA A 207 3.80 4.35 -42.21
N ASP A 208 3.71 3.30 -41.39
CA ASP A 208 4.01 1.92 -41.76
C ASP A 208 5.47 1.67 -42.21
N LYS A 209 6.41 2.53 -41.81
CA LYS A 209 7.86 2.34 -42.05
C LYS A 209 8.66 2.31 -40.75
N ALA A 210 9.85 1.74 -40.83
CA ALA A 210 10.84 1.81 -39.76
C ALA A 210 11.24 3.27 -39.52
N ALA A 211 11.52 3.61 -38.26
CA ALA A 211 12.07 4.91 -37.90
C ALA A 211 13.50 5.08 -38.47
N SER A 212 13.92 6.33 -38.71
CA SER A 212 15.29 6.59 -39.17
C SER A 212 16.29 6.34 -38.04
N VAL A 213 17.44 5.74 -38.34
CA VAL A 213 18.55 5.62 -37.39
C VAL A 213 19.42 6.88 -37.31
N GLU A 214 19.18 7.85 -38.18
CA GLU A 214 19.95 9.10 -38.26
C GLU A 214 19.45 10.10 -37.21
N ALA A 215 20.30 10.45 -36.24
CA ALA A 215 19.94 11.38 -35.15
C ALA A 215 19.50 12.76 -35.68
N SER A 216 20.04 13.20 -36.82
CA SER A 216 19.66 14.46 -37.48
C SER A 216 18.19 14.55 -37.93
N LYS A 217 17.46 13.43 -37.96
CA LYS A 217 16.03 13.39 -38.31
C LYS A 217 15.10 13.64 -37.12
N TYR A 218 15.63 13.72 -35.92
CA TYR A 218 14.88 13.90 -34.68
C TYR A 218 14.94 15.35 -34.26
N THR A 219 14.11 16.17 -34.91
CA THR A 219 14.07 17.63 -34.75
C THR A 219 13.00 18.11 -33.76
N TYR A 220 12.29 17.18 -33.11
CA TYR A 220 11.26 17.45 -32.13
C TYR A 220 11.54 16.68 -30.84
N TYR A 221 10.83 17.04 -29.77
CA TYR A 221 10.87 16.33 -28.50
C TYR A 221 9.51 16.39 -27.80
N ILE A 222 9.24 15.44 -26.91
CA ILE A 222 8.09 15.48 -25.99
C ILE A 222 8.49 16.29 -24.77
N ASP A 223 7.85 17.44 -24.55
CA ASP A 223 8.14 18.31 -23.42
C ASP A 223 7.52 17.76 -22.12
N ASN A 224 8.31 17.04 -21.33
CA ASN A 224 7.88 16.50 -20.04
C ASN A 224 7.64 17.59 -18.98
N GLY A 225 8.22 18.78 -19.15
CA GLY A 225 8.07 19.89 -18.20
C GLY A 225 6.73 20.62 -18.31
N THR A 226 6.03 20.46 -19.44
CA THR A 226 4.72 21.07 -19.69
C THR A 226 3.64 20.01 -19.72
N THR A 227 2.63 20.12 -18.85
CA THR A 227 1.45 19.26 -18.89
C THR A 227 0.16 20.06 -19.01
N ARG A 228 -0.86 19.46 -19.62
CA ARG A 228 -2.23 19.99 -19.69
C ARG A 228 -3.22 18.88 -19.33
N SER A 229 -4.01 19.10 -18.29
CA SER A 229 -5.17 18.26 -17.99
C SER A 229 -6.32 18.62 -18.93
N VAL A 230 -6.84 17.61 -19.63
CA VAL A 230 -7.92 17.75 -20.61
C VAL A 230 -8.93 16.62 -20.42
N THR A 231 -10.17 16.83 -20.83
CA THR A 231 -11.16 15.76 -20.89
C THR A 231 -11.29 15.28 -22.33
N VAL A 232 -10.98 14.02 -22.59
CA VAL A 232 -11.11 13.38 -23.90
C VAL A 232 -12.08 12.21 -23.74
N ASN A 233 -13.18 12.22 -24.50
CA ASN A 233 -14.25 11.21 -24.42
C ASN A 233 -14.77 10.98 -22.99
N GLY A 234 -14.90 12.05 -22.20
CA GLY A 234 -15.37 11.99 -20.81
C GLY A 234 -14.33 11.56 -19.78
N VAL A 235 -13.10 11.21 -20.22
CA VAL A 235 -12.01 10.78 -19.34
C VAL A 235 -10.98 11.91 -19.19
N SER A 236 -10.58 12.21 -17.96
CA SER A 236 -9.49 13.15 -17.69
C SER A 236 -8.15 12.54 -18.11
N ARG A 237 -7.38 13.28 -18.92
CA ARG A 237 -6.06 12.90 -19.42
C ARG A 237 -5.08 14.02 -19.12
N THR A 238 -3.86 13.65 -18.74
CA THR A 238 -2.73 14.58 -18.65
C THR A 238 -1.89 14.41 -19.91
N LEU A 239 -1.80 15.47 -20.71
CA LEU A 239 -1.09 15.45 -21.99
C LEU A 239 0.18 16.31 -21.94
N ARG A 240 1.18 15.91 -22.73
CA ARG A 240 2.47 16.59 -22.95
C ARG A 240 2.60 17.01 -24.42
N PRO A 241 3.02 18.25 -24.73
CA PRO A 241 3.12 18.69 -26.12
C PRO A 241 4.37 18.15 -26.79
N ILE A 242 4.28 17.90 -28.09
CA ILE A 242 5.47 17.78 -28.94
C ILE A 242 5.93 19.18 -29.34
N ARG A 243 7.22 19.46 -29.18
CA ARG A 243 7.83 20.75 -29.52
C ARG A 243 8.98 20.58 -30.50
N GLN A 244 9.19 21.58 -31.34
CA GLN A 244 10.33 21.66 -32.23
C GLN A 244 11.57 22.10 -31.45
N ILE A 245 12.72 21.45 -31.70
CA ILE A 245 13.97 21.70 -30.96
C ILE A 245 14.54 23.09 -31.28
N SER A 246 14.45 23.55 -32.54
CA SER A 246 15.17 24.75 -32.99
C SER A 246 14.70 26.07 -32.37
N ASP A 247 13.41 26.16 -32.05
CA ASP A 247 12.75 27.40 -31.62
C ASP A 247 11.73 27.18 -30.50
N ASN A 248 11.66 25.96 -29.97
CA ASN A 248 10.72 25.54 -28.94
C ASN A 248 9.23 25.64 -29.36
N ALA A 249 8.95 25.73 -30.66
CA ALA A 249 7.59 25.88 -31.17
C ALA A 249 6.75 24.63 -30.86
N GLN A 250 5.65 24.85 -30.14
CA GLN A 250 4.67 23.79 -29.86
C GLN A 250 3.98 23.35 -31.15
N GLN A 251 3.88 22.05 -31.34
CA GLN A 251 3.12 21.42 -32.41
C GLN A 251 1.69 21.16 -31.95
N ASN A 252 0.76 21.02 -32.89
CA ASN A 252 -0.63 20.63 -32.61
C ASN A 252 -0.77 19.13 -32.31
N VAL A 253 0.25 18.50 -31.74
CA VAL A 253 0.31 17.07 -31.44
C VAL A 253 0.85 16.87 -30.04
N TRP A 254 0.19 16.01 -29.28
CA TRP A 254 0.43 15.76 -27.87
C TRP A 254 0.48 14.27 -27.59
N VAL A 255 1.05 13.90 -26.44
CA VAL A 255 1.06 12.52 -25.96
C VAL A 255 0.58 12.41 -24.51
N ASP A 256 -0.07 11.31 -24.16
CA ASP A 256 -0.33 10.96 -22.74
C ASP A 256 0.88 10.26 -22.10
N ALA A 257 0.71 9.78 -20.87
CA ALA A 257 1.74 9.07 -20.11
C ALA A 257 2.24 7.80 -20.81
N GLU A 258 1.34 7.06 -21.46
CA GLU A 258 1.61 5.85 -22.25
C GLU A 258 2.13 6.16 -23.66
N TYR A 259 2.38 7.43 -23.96
CA TYR A 259 2.89 7.93 -25.22
C TYR A 259 1.92 7.75 -26.42
N ASN A 260 0.62 7.61 -26.13
CA ASN A 260 -0.42 7.61 -27.16
C ASN A 260 -0.61 9.03 -27.71
N LEU A 261 -0.82 9.14 -29.02
CA LEU A 261 -0.88 10.41 -29.74
C LEU A 261 -2.28 11.04 -29.71
N TYR A 262 -2.31 12.36 -29.63
CA TYR A 262 -3.51 13.21 -29.71
C TYR A 262 -3.26 14.40 -30.62
N ASP A 263 -4.22 14.71 -31.48
CA ASP A 263 -4.25 15.96 -32.24
C ASP A 263 -4.95 17.06 -31.46
N GLN A 264 -4.42 18.28 -31.54
CA GLN A 264 -5.02 19.48 -30.97
C GLN A 264 -5.65 20.34 -32.09
N THR A 265 -6.93 20.65 -31.95
CA THR A 265 -7.62 21.66 -32.79
C THR A 265 -8.31 22.68 -31.87
N GLY A 266 -7.76 23.89 -31.80
CA GLY A 266 -8.17 24.88 -30.79
C GLY A 266 -7.91 24.34 -29.37
N ASP A 267 -8.97 24.26 -28.56
CA ASP A 267 -8.93 23.67 -27.22
C ASP A 267 -9.35 22.20 -27.17
N THR A 268 -9.72 21.62 -28.31
CA THR A 268 -10.16 20.22 -28.40
C THR A 268 -8.98 19.30 -28.68
N PHE A 269 -8.96 18.17 -27.99
CA PHE A 269 -7.97 17.10 -28.15
C PHE A 269 -8.67 15.84 -28.62
N THR A 270 -8.18 15.26 -29.73
CA THR A 270 -8.75 14.05 -30.31
C THR A 270 -7.66 12.97 -30.39
N PRO A 271 -7.91 11.73 -29.94
CA PRO A 271 -6.99 10.62 -30.12
C PRO A 271 -6.63 10.45 -31.60
N GLN A 272 -5.33 10.35 -31.92
CA GLN A 272 -4.91 9.94 -33.25
C GLN A 272 -5.19 8.45 -33.42
N MET A 273 -5.98 8.08 -34.42
CA MET A 273 -6.36 6.68 -34.65
C MET A 273 -5.59 6.06 -35.82
N THR A 274 -5.32 4.77 -35.72
CA THR A 274 -4.76 3.96 -36.81
C THR A 274 -5.33 2.54 -36.79
N LYS A 275 -5.02 1.74 -37.82
CA LYS A 275 -5.47 0.35 -37.88
C LYS A 275 -4.42 -0.59 -37.28
N GLN A 276 -4.88 -1.50 -36.42
CA GLN A 276 -4.07 -2.56 -35.82
C GLN A 276 -3.62 -3.57 -36.89
N TYR A 277 -2.38 -4.05 -36.83
CA TYR A 277 -1.91 -5.17 -37.65
C TYR A 277 -2.47 -6.50 -37.16
N LYS A 278 -2.95 -7.35 -38.08
CA LYS A 278 -3.27 -8.76 -37.79
C LYS A 278 -2.21 -9.73 -38.28
N THR A 279 -1.42 -9.31 -39.28
CA THR A 279 -0.25 -10.02 -39.84
C THR A 279 0.74 -8.99 -40.42
N ALA A 280 1.81 -9.43 -41.12
CA ALA A 280 3.06 -8.63 -41.34
C ALA A 280 2.85 -7.49 -42.30
N VAL A 281 1.81 -7.69 -43.07
CA VAL A 281 1.48 -7.00 -44.28
C VAL A 281 0.00 -6.65 -44.28
N ALA A 282 -0.80 -7.22 -43.36
CA ALA A 282 -2.25 -7.01 -43.34
C ALA A 282 -2.70 -6.35 -42.04
N LYS A 283 -3.45 -5.26 -42.21
CA LYS A 283 -4.19 -4.59 -41.16
C LYS A 283 -5.51 -5.32 -40.88
N SER A 284 -5.96 -5.23 -39.64
CA SER A 284 -7.31 -5.60 -39.21
C SER A 284 -8.27 -4.43 -39.41
N ASP A 285 -9.56 -4.66 -39.17
CA ASP A 285 -10.56 -3.59 -39.17
C ASP A 285 -10.64 -2.85 -37.82
N VAL A 286 -9.87 -3.29 -36.81
CA VAL A 286 -9.83 -2.69 -35.46
C VAL A 286 -9.06 -1.37 -35.50
N ASP A 287 -9.72 -0.30 -35.07
CA ASP A 287 -9.09 0.98 -34.79
C ASP A 287 -8.43 0.96 -33.41
N ILE A 288 -7.18 1.41 -33.37
CA ILE A 288 -6.39 1.59 -32.15
C ILE A 288 -5.92 3.03 -32.06
N GLN A 289 -5.70 3.50 -30.84
CA GLN A 289 -4.99 4.75 -30.66
C GLN A 289 -3.54 4.59 -31.11
N ASN A 290 -3.06 5.55 -31.89
CA ASN A 290 -1.70 5.59 -32.40
C ASN A 290 -0.72 5.94 -31.28
N ASN A 291 0.52 5.48 -31.39
CA ASN A 291 1.55 5.66 -30.38
C ASN A 291 2.90 5.88 -31.06
N VAL A 292 3.77 6.71 -30.47
CA VAL A 292 5.08 7.06 -31.04
C VAL A 292 6.05 5.88 -31.18
N PHE A 293 5.78 4.74 -30.50
CA PHE A 293 6.53 3.49 -30.64
C PHE A 293 6.11 2.66 -31.86
N TYR A 294 4.96 2.98 -32.47
CA TYR A 294 4.35 2.13 -33.51
C TYR A 294 4.94 2.37 -34.89
N SER A 295 4.96 1.30 -35.70
CA SER A 295 5.31 1.43 -37.12
C SER A 295 4.30 2.30 -37.87
N GLN A 296 3.04 2.30 -37.44
CA GLN A 296 1.92 3.05 -38.02
C GLN A 296 2.02 4.57 -37.83
N ALA A 297 2.77 5.06 -36.84
CA ALA A 297 2.85 6.48 -36.53
C ALA A 297 3.76 7.24 -37.50
N GLU A 298 3.43 8.50 -37.81
CA GLU A 298 4.38 9.43 -38.46
C GLU A 298 5.34 10.05 -37.44
N TRP A 299 4.83 10.36 -36.24
CA TRP A 299 5.65 10.80 -35.11
C TRP A 299 6.29 9.59 -34.45
N LYS A 300 7.60 9.46 -34.56
CA LYS A 300 8.33 8.26 -34.15
C LYS A 300 9.44 8.60 -33.17
N VAL A 301 9.61 7.74 -32.17
CA VAL A 301 10.77 7.78 -31.26
C VAL A 301 12.03 7.30 -31.96
N TYR A 302 13.20 7.67 -31.43
CA TYR A 302 14.48 7.14 -31.93
C TYR A 302 14.51 5.60 -31.76
N PRO A 303 14.91 4.81 -32.77
CA PRO A 303 14.80 3.35 -32.73
C PRO A 303 15.93 2.73 -31.92
N THR A 304 15.83 2.82 -30.60
CA THR A 304 16.75 2.23 -29.63
C THR A 304 15.94 1.59 -28.48
N ALA A 305 16.57 0.73 -27.68
CA ALA A 305 15.92 0.18 -26.48
C ALA A 305 15.75 1.28 -25.41
N TYR A 306 14.59 1.39 -24.77
CA TYR A 306 14.37 2.31 -23.65
C TYR A 306 14.17 1.52 -22.36
N LEU A 307 14.71 2.00 -21.24
CA LEU A 307 14.39 1.43 -19.93
C LEU A 307 13.14 2.11 -19.38
N TRP A 308 12.08 1.33 -19.21
CA TRP A 308 10.73 1.77 -18.86
C TRP A 308 10.42 1.36 -17.43
N LEU A 309 10.25 2.34 -16.55
CA LEU A 309 10.03 2.16 -15.13
C LEU A 309 8.55 2.38 -14.78
N ARG A 310 7.99 1.49 -13.96
CA ARG A 310 6.78 1.77 -13.18
C ARG A 310 7.04 1.58 -11.69
N LYS A 311 6.33 2.36 -10.89
CA LYS A 311 6.27 2.23 -9.43
C LYS A 311 4.94 1.60 -9.03
N GLY A 312 4.97 0.61 -8.15
CA GLY A 312 3.82 -0.13 -7.66
C GLY A 312 3.59 0.17 -6.18
N THR A 313 2.33 0.43 -5.82
CA THR A 313 1.89 0.52 -4.42
C THR A 313 0.97 -0.65 -4.13
N VAL A 314 1.24 -1.37 -3.04
CA VAL A 314 0.35 -2.43 -2.56
C VAL A 314 -0.94 -1.80 -2.04
N THR A 315 -2.07 -2.37 -2.45
CA THR A 315 -3.43 -2.01 -2.05
C THR A 315 -4.17 -3.28 -1.61
N ASP A 316 -5.35 -3.15 -1.01
CA ASP A 316 -6.16 -4.30 -0.61
C ASP A 316 -6.48 -5.24 -1.79
N ASP A 317 -6.71 -4.65 -2.97
CA ASP A 317 -7.12 -5.38 -4.17
C ASP A 317 -5.93 -5.96 -4.96
N GLY A 318 -4.75 -5.36 -4.88
CA GLY A 318 -3.58 -5.78 -5.67
C GLY A 318 -2.45 -4.76 -5.64
N ILE A 319 -1.77 -4.56 -6.77
CA ILE A 319 -0.76 -3.51 -6.91
C ILE A 319 -1.32 -2.44 -7.85
N SER A 320 -1.36 -1.18 -7.39
CA SER A 320 -1.63 -0.03 -8.25
C SER A 320 -0.29 0.45 -8.83
N TRP A 321 -0.18 0.46 -10.15
CA TRP A 321 1.01 0.92 -10.86
C TRP A 321 0.90 2.39 -11.25
N SER A 322 2.02 3.10 -11.23
CA SER A 322 2.12 4.47 -11.71
C SER A 322 2.04 4.52 -13.25
N ASP A 323 1.82 5.72 -13.76
CA ASP A 323 2.23 6.10 -15.10
C ASP A 323 3.71 5.72 -15.34
N PRO A 324 4.08 5.38 -16.59
CA PRO A 324 5.43 4.95 -16.88
C PRO A 324 6.41 6.12 -16.98
N GLU A 325 7.65 5.86 -16.56
CA GLU A 325 8.77 6.77 -16.68
C GLU A 325 9.87 6.13 -17.54
N VAL A 326 10.33 6.82 -18.57
CA VAL A 326 11.51 6.40 -19.32
C VAL A 326 12.76 6.92 -18.61
N LEU A 327 13.63 6.00 -18.20
CA LEU A 327 14.82 6.34 -17.44
C LEU A 327 15.81 7.12 -18.30
N HIS A 328 16.19 8.30 -17.82
CA HIS A 328 17.17 9.19 -18.43
C HIS A 328 18.51 9.11 -17.68
N ASN A 329 19.59 9.64 -18.26
CA ASN A 329 20.96 9.61 -17.70
C ASN A 329 21.59 8.22 -17.45
N VAL A 330 20.91 7.14 -17.85
CA VAL A 330 21.42 5.77 -17.72
C VAL A 330 22.18 5.30 -18.96
N LYS A 331 21.85 5.81 -20.15
CA LYS A 331 22.68 5.57 -21.34
C LYS A 331 23.84 6.54 -21.37
N THR A 332 25.07 6.01 -21.41
CA THR A 332 26.30 6.79 -21.26
C THR A 332 26.93 7.21 -22.58
N GLY A 333 26.44 6.70 -23.71
CA GLY A 333 26.96 7.02 -25.04
C GLY A 333 25.89 6.99 -26.13
N ALA A 334 26.02 7.87 -27.11
CA ALA A 334 25.10 7.94 -28.25
C ALA A 334 25.13 6.68 -29.14
N ASN A 335 26.20 5.87 -29.03
CA ASN A 335 26.34 4.60 -29.73
C ASN A 335 25.71 3.40 -29.01
N GLU A 336 25.12 3.60 -27.83
CA GLU A 336 24.39 2.58 -27.07
C GLU A 336 23.02 2.30 -27.70
N GLY A 337 23.04 1.57 -28.80
CA GLY A 337 21.82 1.11 -29.47
C GLY A 337 20.99 0.13 -28.62
N PHE A 338 21.65 -0.57 -27.70
CA PHE A 338 21.03 -1.43 -26.69
C PHE A 338 21.68 -1.20 -25.33
N LEU A 339 20.81 -0.91 -24.35
CA LEU A 339 21.04 -1.04 -22.92
C LEU A 339 19.74 -1.66 -22.39
N GLY A 340 19.81 -2.86 -21.84
CA GLY A 340 18.63 -3.60 -21.37
C GLY A 340 18.80 -4.12 -19.95
N THR A 341 17.72 -4.59 -19.35
CA THR A 341 17.75 -5.14 -17.99
C THR A 341 18.56 -6.43 -17.89
N GLY A 342 19.13 -6.70 -16.71
CA GLY A 342 19.78 -7.97 -16.39
C GLY A 342 18.83 -9.09 -15.93
N VAL A 343 17.52 -8.90 -16.12
CA VAL A 343 16.35 -9.76 -15.87
C VAL A 343 16.19 -10.41 -14.50
N GLY A 344 14.96 -10.47 -14.00
CA GLY A 344 14.64 -11.12 -12.73
C GLY A 344 14.54 -10.11 -11.60
N LEU A 345 15.60 -9.97 -10.78
CA LEU A 345 15.55 -9.15 -9.57
C LEU A 345 16.52 -7.96 -9.60
N GLY A 346 16.05 -6.84 -9.05
CA GLY A 346 16.91 -5.79 -8.54
C GLY A 346 17.28 -6.03 -7.08
N LYS A 347 18.05 -5.12 -6.50
CA LYS A 347 18.52 -5.19 -5.11
C LYS A 347 18.41 -3.81 -4.46
N ALA A 348 17.82 -3.76 -3.27
CA ALA A 348 17.93 -2.62 -2.37
C ALA A 348 19.03 -2.90 -1.33
N VAL A 349 19.84 -1.89 -1.01
CA VAL A 349 20.87 -1.95 0.04
C VAL A 349 20.91 -0.65 0.83
N ILE A 350 21.25 -0.74 2.12
CA ILE A 350 21.46 0.44 2.96
C ILE A 350 22.95 0.77 2.98
N LYS A 351 23.29 1.97 2.53
CA LYS A 351 24.66 2.48 2.57
C LYS A 351 25.10 2.72 4.01
N SER A 352 26.41 2.82 4.23
CA SER A 352 26.99 3.14 5.54
C SER A 352 26.53 4.48 6.12
N ASP A 353 26.05 5.41 5.29
CA ASP A 353 25.48 6.70 5.70
C ASP A 353 23.97 6.65 5.99
N GLY A 354 23.35 5.45 5.93
CA GLY A 354 21.92 5.23 6.13
C GLY A 354 21.07 5.47 4.88
N THR A 355 21.65 5.91 3.76
CA THR A 355 20.91 6.11 2.50
C THR A 355 20.54 4.76 1.90
N GLU A 356 19.27 4.56 1.57
CA GLU A 356 18.85 3.42 0.75
C GLU A 356 19.27 3.63 -0.71
N ARG A 357 19.93 2.63 -1.28
CA ARG A 357 20.24 2.56 -2.70
C ARG A 357 19.44 1.44 -3.36
N LEU A 358 18.70 1.78 -4.39
CA LEU A 358 18.02 0.85 -5.30
C LEU A 358 18.94 0.52 -6.48
N LEU A 359 19.06 -0.74 -6.85
CA LEU A 359 19.93 -1.22 -7.94
C LEU A 359 19.16 -2.15 -8.87
N PHE A 360 19.25 -1.91 -10.17
CA PHE A 360 18.88 -2.89 -11.19
C PHE A 360 20.11 -3.28 -12.01
N PRO A 361 20.42 -4.59 -12.13
CA PRO A 361 21.38 -5.06 -13.12
C PRO A 361 20.94 -4.66 -14.53
N VAL A 362 21.88 -4.23 -15.36
CA VAL A 362 21.68 -3.91 -16.78
C VAL A 362 22.91 -4.33 -17.58
N TYR A 363 22.78 -4.50 -18.90
CA TYR A 363 23.93 -4.73 -19.76
C TYR A 363 23.80 -4.03 -21.10
N ASP A 364 24.93 -3.71 -21.72
CA ASP A 364 24.99 -3.14 -23.07
C ASP A 364 25.83 -4.02 -24.00
N ASN A 365 25.81 -3.69 -25.30
CA ASN A 365 26.53 -4.42 -26.33
C ASN A 365 27.58 -3.59 -27.10
N VAL A 366 27.98 -2.40 -26.62
CA VAL A 366 28.85 -1.48 -27.36
C VAL A 366 30.23 -2.06 -27.63
N SER A 367 30.79 -2.79 -26.67
CA SER A 367 32.13 -3.37 -26.73
C SER A 367 32.14 -4.88 -26.49
N GLY A 368 31.04 -5.56 -26.85
CA GLY A 368 30.69 -6.88 -26.33
C GLY A 368 29.65 -6.75 -25.21
N LEU A 369 29.10 -7.86 -24.73
CA LEU A 369 28.15 -7.82 -23.62
C LEU A 369 28.90 -7.56 -22.31
N HIS A 370 28.55 -6.46 -21.65
CA HIS A 370 29.08 -6.12 -20.33
C HIS A 370 27.96 -5.73 -19.37
N ALA A 371 27.92 -6.40 -18.23
CA ALA A 371 27.02 -6.06 -17.15
C ALA A 371 27.45 -4.75 -16.47
N SER A 372 26.48 -4.06 -15.90
CA SER A 372 26.61 -2.89 -15.03
C SER A 372 25.33 -2.83 -14.17
N VAL A 373 25.12 -1.73 -13.46
CA VAL A 373 23.86 -1.46 -12.76
C VAL A 373 23.38 -0.07 -13.09
N ILE A 374 22.06 0.13 -13.07
CA ILE A 374 21.48 1.45 -12.79
C ILE A 374 21.15 1.52 -11.31
N TYR A 375 21.27 2.70 -10.71
CA TYR A 375 20.97 2.89 -9.30
C TYR A 375 20.34 4.24 -8.99
N SER A 376 19.62 4.30 -7.87
CA SER A 376 19.02 5.50 -7.31
C SER A 376 19.26 5.57 -5.80
N ASP A 377 19.59 6.76 -5.30
CA ASP A 377 19.79 7.07 -3.87
C ASP A 377 18.67 7.96 -3.30
N ASP A 378 17.63 8.26 -4.08
CA ASP A 378 16.63 9.29 -3.77
C ASP A 378 15.19 8.81 -3.95
N ALA A 379 14.95 7.52 -3.64
CA ALA A 379 13.67 6.83 -3.84
C ALA A 379 13.19 6.85 -5.31
N GLY A 380 14.13 6.55 -6.22
CA GLY A 380 13.88 6.40 -7.64
C GLY A 380 13.41 7.69 -8.32
N LYS A 381 13.84 8.87 -7.85
CA LYS A 381 13.56 10.15 -8.52
C LYS A 381 14.61 10.43 -9.59
N THR A 382 15.86 10.07 -9.33
CA THR A 382 16.95 10.11 -10.30
C THR A 382 17.65 8.77 -10.38
N TRP A 383 18.15 8.46 -11.57
CA TRP A 383 18.84 7.22 -11.87
C TRP A 383 20.20 7.52 -12.49
N HIS A 384 21.20 6.76 -12.04
CA HIS A 384 22.57 6.83 -12.51
C HIS A 384 23.01 5.45 -12.98
N ARG A 385 24.03 5.38 -13.82
CA ARG A 385 24.63 4.12 -14.26
C ARG A 385 26.02 3.94 -13.67
N GLY A 386 26.26 2.77 -13.08
CA GLY A 386 27.59 2.33 -12.64
C GLY A 386 28.48 1.94 -13.83
N GLN A 387 29.78 1.85 -13.60
CA GLN A 387 30.74 1.43 -14.62
C GLN A 387 30.48 -0.01 -15.07
N LYS A 388 30.85 -0.29 -16.33
CA LYS A 388 30.79 -1.65 -16.89
C LYS A 388 31.73 -2.57 -16.12
N VAL A 389 31.31 -3.81 -15.90
CA VAL A 389 32.16 -4.86 -15.34
C VAL A 389 33.34 -5.12 -16.30
N PRO A 390 34.59 -4.91 -15.85
CA PRO A 390 35.76 -5.11 -16.70
C PRO A 390 36.03 -6.59 -16.98
N GLY A 391 36.70 -6.88 -18.10
CA GLY A 391 37.20 -8.22 -18.42
C GLY A 391 36.29 -8.99 -19.37
N MET A 392 35.96 -10.22 -19.00
CA MET A 392 35.18 -11.12 -19.85
C MET A 392 33.73 -10.66 -20.04
N SER A 393 33.09 -11.20 -21.08
CA SER A 393 31.70 -10.87 -21.39
C SER A 393 30.77 -11.31 -20.25
N THR A 394 29.92 -10.40 -19.81
CA THR A 394 28.93 -10.56 -18.74
C THR A 394 27.63 -9.89 -19.15
N SER A 395 26.48 -10.46 -18.81
CA SER A 395 25.17 -9.90 -19.23
C SER A 395 24.12 -10.02 -18.12
N GLU A 396 23.08 -10.82 -18.30
CA GLU A 396 22.02 -11.06 -17.32
C GLU A 396 22.62 -11.51 -15.99
N SER A 397 22.28 -10.79 -14.93
CA SER A 397 23.01 -10.84 -13.67
C SER A 397 22.09 -10.61 -12.48
N GLU A 398 22.48 -11.15 -11.33
CA GLU A 398 21.82 -10.94 -10.05
C GLU A 398 22.85 -10.49 -9.01
N ILE A 399 22.40 -9.73 -8.00
CA ILE A 399 23.28 -9.12 -7.00
C ILE A 399 22.97 -9.66 -5.62
N VAL A 400 24.01 -10.06 -4.90
CA VAL A 400 23.94 -10.39 -3.47
C VAL A 400 24.80 -9.42 -2.67
N GLU A 401 24.36 -9.14 -1.46
CA GLU A 401 25.12 -8.37 -0.49
C GLU A 401 26.07 -9.31 0.28
N MET A 402 27.31 -8.86 0.43
CA MET A 402 28.34 -9.55 1.19
C MET A 402 28.28 -9.13 2.68
N PRO A 403 28.81 -9.94 3.62
CA PRO A 403 28.75 -9.62 5.06
C PRO A 403 29.45 -8.32 5.46
N ASN A 404 30.37 -7.83 4.63
CA ASN A 404 31.10 -6.58 4.85
C ASN A 404 30.44 -5.36 4.16
N GLY A 405 29.20 -5.50 3.66
CA GLY A 405 28.45 -4.44 2.97
C GLY A 405 28.85 -4.22 1.51
N LYS A 406 29.82 -4.98 0.98
CA LYS A 406 30.14 -4.98 -0.46
C LYS A 406 29.07 -5.72 -1.25
N LEU A 407 29.03 -5.48 -2.56
CA LEU A 407 28.11 -6.20 -3.45
C LEU A 407 28.88 -7.20 -4.28
N ARG A 408 28.32 -8.39 -4.47
CA ARG A 408 28.79 -9.34 -5.47
C ARG A 408 27.70 -9.55 -6.53
N MET A 409 28.08 -9.34 -7.78
CA MET A 409 27.25 -9.64 -8.94
C MET A 409 27.64 -11.01 -9.49
N TYR A 410 26.65 -11.85 -9.76
CA TYR A 410 26.81 -13.12 -10.46
C TYR A 410 26.16 -13.02 -11.84
N SER A 411 26.90 -13.40 -12.89
CA SER A 411 26.52 -13.08 -14.26
C SER A 411 26.53 -14.29 -15.20
N ARG A 412 25.54 -14.31 -16.10
CA ARG A 412 25.62 -15.03 -17.37
C ARG A 412 26.87 -14.62 -18.12
N ASN A 413 27.52 -15.60 -18.73
CA ASN A 413 28.72 -15.41 -19.54
C ASN A 413 28.90 -16.56 -20.55
N THR A 414 30.02 -16.53 -21.29
CA THR A 414 30.32 -17.50 -22.36
C THR A 414 31.21 -18.67 -21.93
N THR A 415 31.58 -18.75 -20.65
CA THR A 415 32.37 -19.84 -20.06
C THR A 415 31.48 -20.91 -19.43
N ASN A 416 32.07 -22.02 -18.99
CA ASN A 416 31.34 -23.11 -18.33
C ASN A 416 31.33 -22.96 -16.79
N TYR A 417 31.50 -21.75 -16.29
CA TYR A 417 31.44 -21.40 -14.88
C TYR A 417 30.63 -20.12 -14.72
N VAL A 418 29.93 -19.99 -13.59
CA VAL A 418 29.30 -18.73 -13.23
C VAL A 418 30.39 -17.65 -13.13
N ALA A 419 30.15 -16.47 -13.69
CA ALA A 419 31.05 -15.34 -13.55
C ALA A 419 30.65 -14.50 -12.34
N SER A 420 31.61 -13.87 -11.67
CA SER A 420 31.34 -12.94 -10.59
C SER A 420 32.24 -11.70 -10.63
N SER A 421 31.74 -10.62 -10.06
CA SER A 421 32.48 -9.38 -9.82
C SER A 421 32.03 -8.75 -8.48
N VAL A 422 32.91 -7.98 -7.86
CA VAL A 422 32.66 -7.35 -6.56
C VAL A 422 32.73 -5.84 -6.70
N SER A 423 31.77 -5.15 -6.09
CA SER A 423 31.76 -3.70 -5.93
C SER A 423 31.96 -3.34 -4.46
N SER A 424 32.83 -2.37 -4.20
CA SER A 424 33.07 -1.82 -2.84
C SER A 424 32.42 -0.44 -2.64
N ASP A 425 31.68 0.06 -3.62
CA ASP A 425 31.10 1.41 -3.68
C ASP A 425 29.62 1.37 -4.13
N TYR A 426 28.94 0.30 -3.73
CA TYR A 426 27.52 0.06 -3.95
C TYR A 426 27.11 0.11 -5.43
N GLY A 427 27.88 -0.55 -6.27
CA GLY A 427 27.60 -0.77 -7.70
C GLY A 427 28.14 0.31 -8.65
N GLN A 428 28.85 1.33 -8.13
CA GLN A 428 29.42 2.38 -8.99
C GLN A 428 30.61 1.87 -9.80
N THR A 429 31.48 1.07 -9.21
CA THR A 429 32.59 0.39 -9.87
C THR A 429 32.62 -1.09 -9.51
N TRP A 430 33.23 -1.89 -10.39
CA TRP A 430 33.28 -3.34 -10.28
C TRP A 430 34.70 -3.84 -10.50
N SER A 431 35.09 -4.86 -9.72
CA SER A 431 36.30 -5.63 -10.01
C SER A 431 36.19 -6.32 -11.36
N THR A 432 37.33 -6.64 -11.98
CA THR A 432 37.37 -7.49 -13.18
C THR A 432 36.63 -8.80 -12.94
N ALA A 433 35.74 -9.18 -13.85
CA ALA A 433 35.00 -10.43 -13.79
C ALA A 433 35.93 -11.64 -13.68
N GLN A 434 35.59 -12.57 -12.78
CA GLN A 434 36.29 -13.82 -12.53
C GLN A 434 35.33 -14.99 -12.75
N THR A 435 35.86 -16.22 -12.91
CA THR A 435 35.04 -17.44 -12.94
C THR A 435 35.00 -18.10 -11.57
N GLU A 436 33.81 -18.57 -11.18
CA GLU A 436 33.58 -19.29 -9.93
C GLU A 436 33.77 -20.79 -10.15
N SER A 437 34.98 -21.30 -9.89
CA SER A 437 35.36 -22.68 -10.19
C SER A 437 34.48 -23.75 -9.50
N ALA A 438 33.89 -23.40 -8.35
CA ALA A 438 32.97 -24.26 -7.62
C ALA A 438 31.56 -24.33 -8.23
N LEU A 439 31.25 -23.46 -9.20
CA LEU A 439 29.94 -23.27 -9.83
C LEU A 439 30.01 -23.58 -11.32
N VAL A 440 30.24 -24.85 -11.66
CA VAL A 440 30.21 -25.32 -13.04
C VAL A 440 28.81 -25.17 -13.59
N CYS A 441 28.67 -24.45 -14.70
CA CYS A 441 27.39 -24.16 -15.34
C CYS A 441 27.45 -24.33 -16.86
N GLY A 442 26.29 -24.30 -17.49
CA GLY A 442 26.15 -24.08 -18.92
C GLY A 442 26.46 -22.63 -19.24
N ALA A 443 27.22 -22.38 -20.30
CA ALA A 443 27.37 -21.03 -20.81
C ALA A 443 26.07 -20.51 -21.46
N ASP A 444 26.00 -19.20 -21.64
CA ASP A 444 24.97 -18.50 -22.42
C ASP A 444 23.52 -18.66 -21.89
N ASP A 445 23.38 -18.77 -20.57
CA ASP A 445 22.10 -18.87 -19.88
C ASP A 445 22.08 -18.00 -18.62
N LYS A 446 20.88 -17.52 -18.23
CA LYS A 446 20.70 -16.67 -17.05
C LYS A 446 21.05 -17.45 -15.78
N VAL A 447 21.64 -16.75 -14.82
CA VAL A 447 21.88 -17.26 -13.47
C VAL A 447 21.01 -16.51 -12.48
N SER A 448 20.41 -17.22 -11.52
CA SER A 448 19.67 -16.60 -10.42
C SER A 448 20.50 -16.67 -9.14
N PHE A 449 20.67 -15.56 -8.42
CA PHE A 449 21.31 -15.56 -7.11
C PHE A 449 20.54 -14.67 -6.13
N ILE A 450 20.41 -15.13 -4.88
CA ILE A 450 19.79 -14.38 -3.80
C ILE A 450 20.59 -14.52 -2.50
N ASN A 451 20.53 -13.49 -1.65
CA ASN A 451 20.78 -13.68 -0.23
C ASN A 451 19.64 -14.50 0.38
N VAL A 452 19.96 -15.34 1.36
CA VAL A 452 18.97 -16.10 2.14
C VAL A 452 19.14 -15.72 3.60
N ALA A 453 18.08 -15.19 4.21
CA ALA A 453 18.01 -14.86 5.62
C ALA A 453 17.99 -16.13 6.48
N GLY A 454 18.56 -16.03 7.68
CA GLY A 454 18.62 -17.08 8.67
C GLY A 454 19.95 -17.83 8.67
N THR A 455 19.98 -18.95 9.38
CA THR A 455 21.16 -19.79 9.53
C THR A 455 20.83 -21.26 9.30
N LEU A 456 21.85 -22.00 8.87
CA LEU A 456 21.81 -23.45 8.77
C LEU A 456 22.76 -24.06 9.80
N THR A 457 22.32 -25.10 10.48
CA THR A 457 23.15 -25.81 11.46
C THR A 457 23.26 -27.27 11.11
N LYS A 458 24.46 -27.83 11.26
CA LYS A 458 24.73 -29.26 11.18
C LYS A 458 25.91 -29.63 12.07
N ASP A 459 25.78 -30.74 12.79
CA ASP A 459 26.83 -31.29 13.66
C ASP A 459 27.42 -30.25 14.64
N GLY A 460 26.56 -29.37 15.17
CA GLY A 460 26.92 -28.29 16.10
C GLY A 460 27.59 -27.06 15.46
N LYS A 461 27.77 -27.06 14.13
CA LYS A 461 28.30 -25.91 13.39
C LYS A 461 27.17 -25.12 12.73
N THR A 462 27.16 -23.80 12.95
CA THR A 462 26.20 -22.86 12.36
C THR A 462 26.82 -22.09 11.21
N TYR A 463 26.03 -21.90 10.16
CA TYR A 463 26.37 -21.25 8.90
C TYR A 463 25.37 -20.10 8.67
N GLY A 464 25.85 -18.86 8.65
CA GLY A 464 25.07 -17.66 8.32
C GLY A 464 25.50 -17.07 6.98
N ASN A 465 25.03 -15.84 6.69
CA ASN A 465 25.35 -15.11 5.45
C ASN A 465 25.15 -15.97 4.21
N LEU A 466 23.96 -16.55 4.11
CA LEU A 466 23.67 -17.57 3.13
C LEU A 466 23.45 -16.95 1.75
N VAL A 467 24.01 -17.59 0.73
CA VAL A 467 23.82 -17.24 -0.67
C VAL A 467 23.32 -18.48 -1.41
N MET A 468 22.25 -18.32 -2.17
CA MET A 468 21.66 -19.37 -3.00
C MET A 468 21.77 -19.03 -4.47
N GLY A 469 22.12 -20.01 -5.30
CA GLY A 469 22.25 -19.89 -6.75
C GLY A 469 21.42 -20.94 -7.50
N SER A 470 20.85 -20.56 -8.65
CA SER A 470 20.23 -21.45 -9.61
C SER A 470 20.72 -21.20 -11.03
N TYR A 471 21.08 -22.27 -11.74
CA TYR A 471 21.61 -22.22 -13.10
C TYR A 471 21.57 -23.61 -13.74
N THR A 472 21.85 -23.68 -15.04
CA THR A 472 21.93 -24.92 -15.80
C THR A 472 23.33 -25.49 -15.82
N VAL A 473 23.47 -26.80 -16.05
CA VAL A 473 24.79 -27.43 -16.25
C VAL A 473 25.29 -27.34 -17.70
N SER A 474 24.40 -27.07 -18.66
CA SER A 474 24.71 -27.20 -20.09
C SER A 474 24.11 -26.06 -20.90
N ARG A 475 24.82 -25.67 -21.97
CA ARG A 475 24.32 -24.73 -23.01
C ARG A 475 23.03 -25.21 -23.69
N LYS A 476 22.67 -26.50 -23.55
CA LYS A 476 21.40 -27.06 -24.03
C LYS A 476 20.20 -26.65 -23.17
N ARG A 477 20.44 -25.96 -22.05
CA ARG A 477 19.42 -25.51 -21.09
C ARG A 477 18.58 -26.68 -20.57
N VAL A 478 19.29 -27.59 -19.91
CA VAL A 478 18.80 -28.79 -19.24
C VAL A 478 19.63 -29.00 -17.98
N GLY A 479 19.15 -29.83 -17.05
CA GLY A 479 19.93 -30.20 -15.87
C GLY A 479 20.08 -29.04 -14.89
N GLY A 480 18.96 -28.62 -14.28
CA GLY A 480 18.92 -27.50 -13.34
C GLY A 480 19.64 -27.82 -12.02
N ILE A 481 20.47 -26.89 -11.58
CA ILE A 481 21.26 -26.94 -10.35
C ILE A 481 20.72 -25.89 -9.37
N ILE A 482 20.69 -26.25 -8.08
CA ILE A 482 20.48 -25.31 -6.97
C ILE A 482 21.64 -25.48 -6.00
N ARG A 483 22.28 -24.37 -5.63
CA ARG A 483 23.41 -24.31 -4.70
C ARG A 483 23.07 -23.42 -3.52
N ILE A 484 23.50 -23.81 -2.32
CA ILE A 484 23.49 -22.93 -1.16
C ILE A 484 24.86 -22.97 -0.47
N GLY A 485 25.34 -21.80 -0.07
CA GLY A 485 26.63 -21.63 0.57
C GLY A 485 26.59 -20.56 1.65
N SER A 486 27.57 -20.62 2.56
CA SER A 486 27.81 -19.59 3.57
C SER A 486 28.99 -18.74 3.15
N MET A 487 28.79 -17.42 3.09
CA MET A 487 29.79 -16.45 2.65
C MET A 487 30.48 -15.81 3.86
N ASP A 488 31.82 -15.79 3.84
CA ASP A 488 32.60 -15.02 4.82
C ASP A 488 32.74 -13.55 4.43
N ALA A 489 33.35 -12.73 5.30
CA ALA A 489 33.53 -11.30 5.06
C ALA A 489 34.48 -10.98 3.88
N ASP A 490 35.36 -11.90 3.49
CA ASP A 490 36.24 -11.75 2.33
C ASP A 490 35.53 -12.17 1.02
N GLY A 491 34.34 -12.77 1.14
CA GLY A 491 33.53 -13.25 0.03
C GLY A 491 33.87 -14.69 -0.38
N ASN A 492 34.64 -15.44 0.40
CA ASN A 492 34.80 -16.87 0.13
C ASN A 492 33.50 -17.59 0.51
N VAL A 493 33.01 -18.44 -0.38
CA VAL A 493 31.77 -19.19 -0.16
C VAL A 493 32.08 -20.65 0.17
N THR A 494 31.69 -21.08 1.37
CA THR A 494 31.64 -22.49 1.72
C THR A 494 30.32 -23.08 1.23
N TRP A 495 30.36 -23.78 0.09
CA TRP A 495 29.19 -24.45 -0.47
C TRP A 495 28.78 -25.67 0.37
N LEU A 496 27.51 -25.73 0.77
CA LEU A 496 26.98 -26.72 1.72
C LEU A 496 26.39 -27.96 1.02
N ASN A 497 26.23 -27.89 -0.31
CA ASN A 497 25.85 -29.01 -1.16
C ASN A 497 26.75 -29.14 -2.40
N ALA A 498 26.77 -30.34 -2.97
CA ALA A 498 27.48 -30.63 -4.22
C ALA A 498 26.84 -29.92 -5.42
N ASN A 499 27.56 -29.84 -6.55
CA ASN A 499 27.08 -29.18 -7.78
C ASN A 499 26.22 -30.15 -8.59
N ASP A 500 25.28 -30.80 -7.91
CA ASP A 500 24.50 -31.90 -8.44
C ASP A 500 23.17 -31.41 -9.01
N PHE A 501 22.63 -32.19 -9.93
CA PHE A 501 21.33 -31.92 -10.51
C PHE A 501 20.24 -32.01 -9.45
N ARG A 502 19.50 -30.91 -9.30
CA ARG A 502 18.18 -30.95 -8.68
C ARG A 502 17.16 -31.46 -9.69
N TYR A 503 17.23 -30.94 -10.92
CA TYR A 503 16.40 -31.35 -12.05
C TYR A 503 17.24 -32.11 -13.07
N PRO A 504 16.83 -33.31 -13.51
CA PRO A 504 17.65 -34.16 -14.38
C PRO A 504 17.84 -33.55 -15.78
N THR A 505 18.86 -34.00 -16.51
CA THR A 505 19.14 -33.54 -17.88
C THR A 505 18.12 -34.00 -18.92
N SER A 506 17.18 -34.88 -18.54
CA SER A 506 15.99 -35.23 -19.33
C SER A 506 14.92 -34.13 -19.31
N GLU A 507 15.02 -33.17 -18.38
CA GLU A 507 14.13 -32.04 -18.26
C GLU A 507 14.81 -30.77 -18.78
N HIS A 508 14.03 -29.93 -19.46
CA HIS A 508 14.46 -28.57 -19.78
C HIS A 508 14.45 -27.69 -18.53
N PHE A 509 15.46 -26.84 -18.47
CA PHE A 509 15.64 -25.85 -17.43
C PHE A 509 16.40 -24.71 -18.10
N SER A 510 15.81 -23.54 -18.22
CA SER A 510 16.48 -22.35 -18.78
C SER A 510 16.50 -21.23 -17.73
N TYR A 511 15.93 -20.06 -18.03
CA TYR A 511 15.96 -18.94 -17.11
C TYR A 511 15.19 -19.30 -15.86
N SER A 512 15.69 -18.82 -14.73
CA SER A 512 15.10 -19.08 -13.43
C SER A 512 15.16 -17.85 -12.54
N SER A 513 14.26 -17.81 -11.54
CA SER A 513 14.28 -16.80 -10.48
C SER A 513 13.94 -17.45 -9.16
N LEU A 514 14.85 -17.27 -8.20
CA LEU A 514 14.74 -17.73 -6.82
C LEU A 514 14.13 -16.64 -5.95
N ALA A 515 13.32 -17.03 -4.97
CA ALA A 515 12.91 -16.18 -3.88
C ALA A 515 12.90 -16.97 -2.57
N GLN A 516 13.37 -16.38 -1.49
CA GLN A 516 13.03 -16.87 -0.16
C GLN A 516 11.59 -16.47 0.15
N LEU A 517 10.73 -17.46 0.40
CA LEU A 517 9.31 -17.26 0.60
C LEU A 517 8.99 -17.17 2.09
N ASP A 518 9.44 -18.12 2.90
CA ASP A 518 9.19 -18.03 4.34
C ASP A 518 10.17 -18.93 5.07
N GLY A 519 11.08 -18.32 5.82
CA GLY A 519 12.14 -19.02 6.54
C GLY A 519 12.86 -20.06 5.66
N ASN A 520 12.62 -21.34 5.95
CA ASN A 520 13.22 -22.48 5.28
C ASN A 520 12.73 -22.69 3.83
N ARG A 521 11.63 -22.06 3.42
CA ARG A 521 10.95 -22.32 2.15
C ARG A 521 11.43 -21.39 1.04
N ILE A 522 11.80 -21.99 -0.09
CA ILE A 522 12.25 -21.32 -1.30
C ILE A 522 11.23 -21.51 -2.42
N GLY A 523 10.99 -20.46 -3.17
CA GLY A 523 10.26 -20.46 -4.43
C GLY A 523 11.22 -20.41 -5.61
N LEU A 524 10.86 -21.12 -6.67
CA LEU A 524 11.60 -21.13 -7.93
C LEU A 524 10.61 -21.00 -9.08
N LEU A 525 10.76 -19.95 -9.87
CA LEU A 525 10.23 -19.93 -11.23
C LEU A 525 11.30 -20.42 -12.19
N ARG A 526 10.92 -21.24 -13.17
CA ARG A 526 11.85 -21.72 -14.20
C ARG A 526 11.16 -21.98 -15.54
N GLU A 527 11.92 -21.77 -16.61
CA GLU A 527 11.53 -22.12 -17.97
C GLU A 527 11.79 -23.61 -18.26
N ILE A 528 10.78 -24.36 -18.75
CA ILE A 528 10.80 -25.84 -18.79
C ILE A 528 10.54 -26.49 -20.15
N THR A 529 10.52 -25.72 -21.23
CA THR A 529 10.37 -26.25 -22.59
C THR A 529 11.61 -25.97 -23.43
N ALA A 530 11.79 -26.72 -24.51
CA ALA A 530 12.91 -26.54 -25.43
C ALA A 530 12.95 -25.14 -26.07
N ASP A 531 11.77 -24.56 -26.29
CA ASP A 531 11.58 -23.21 -26.81
C ASP A 531 11.50 -22.15 -25.69
N ALA A 532 11.67 -22.58 -24.44
CA ALA A 532 11.59 -21.80 -23.20
C ALA A 532 10.23 -21.12 -22.91
N GLY A 533 9.19 -21.33 -23.72
CA GLY A 533 7.91 -20.62 -23.62
C GLY A 533 6.99 -20.98 -22.45
N ARG A 534 7.43 -21.81 -21.50
CA ARG A 534 6.62 -22.23 -20.35
C ARG A 534 7.39 -22.03 -19.06
N ILE A 535 6.81 -21.24 -18.16
CA ILE A 535 7.28 -21.06 -16.78
C ILE A 535 6.46 -21.96 -15.86
N VAL A 536 7.12 -22.63 -14.91
CA VAL A 536 6.48 -23.31 -13.78
C VAL A 536 6.95 -22.73 -12.46
N TYR A 537 6.11 -22.87 -11.43
CA TYR A 537 6.40 -22.48 -10.06
C TYR A 537 6.61 -23.73 -9.20
N ASP A 538 7.82 -23.88 -8.67
CA ASP A 538 8.18 -24.91 -7.71
C ASP A 538 8.43 -24.29 -6.33
N THR A 539 8.20 -25.07 -5.28
CA THR A 539 8.66 -24.72 -3.93
C THR A 539 9.41 -25.88 -3.30
N PHE A 540 10.36 -25.57 -2.43
CA PHE A 540 11.10 -26.57 -1.66
C PHE A 540 11.71 -25.97 -0.40
N ASP A 541 11.99 -26.83 0.57
CA ASP A 541 12.69 -26.44 1.77
C ASP A 541 14.22 -26.51 1.57
N ILE A 542 14.95 -25.56 2.14
CA ILE A 542 16.42 -25.56 2.12
C ILE A 542 16.95 -26.85 2.77
N THR A 543 16.34 -27.27 3.87
CA THR A 543 16.71 -28.53 4.54
C THR A 543 16.44 -29.75 3.66
N ASP A 544 15.41 -29.75 2.82
CA ASP A 544 15.14 -30.87 1.89
C ASP A 544 16.19 -30.95 0.78
N LEU A 545 16.70 -29.79 0.35
CA LEU A 545 17.82 -29.72 -0.58
C LEU A 545 19.10 -30.33 0.03
N LEU A 546 19.33 -30.10 1.32
CA LEU A 546 20.56 -30.50 2.02
C LEU A 546 20.50 -31.91 2.63
N ASN A 547 19.33 -32.32 3.15
CA ASN A 547 19.10 -33.63 3.77
C ASN A 547 18.68 -34.66 2.70
N LYS A 548 19.52 -34.84 1.67
CA LYS A 548 19.23 -35.73 0.54
C LYS A 548 19.96 -37.07 0.66
N GLY A 549 19.23 -38.17 0.45
CA GLY A 549 19.79 -39.53 0.44
C GLY A 549 20.25 -39.94 1.84
N THR A 550 21.54 -40.22 2.01
CA THR A 550 22.14 -40.57 3.30
C THR A 550 22.60 -39.36 4.11
N VAL A 551 22.61 -38.16 3.52
CA VAL A 551 22.95 -36.92 4.23
C VAL A 551 21.72 -36.45 5.01
N THR A 552 21.85 -36.30 6.32
CA THR A 552 20.79 -35.80 7.22
C THR A 552 21.37 -34.82 8.25
N GLY A 553 20.53 -34.28 9.14
CA GLY A 553 20.93 -33.48 10.31
C GLY A 553 21.05 -31.97 10.09
N TRP A 554 20.72 -31.47 8.89
CA TRP A 554 20.61 -30.03 8.66
C TRP A 554 19.31 -29.49 9.25
N THR A 555 19.42 -28.38 9.99
CA THR A 555 18.29 -27.60 10.49
C THR A 555 18.41 -26.15 10.03
N TYR A 556 17.26 -25.50 9.83
CA TYR A 556 17.17 -24.07 9.52
C TYR A 556 16.68 -23.29 10.74
N THR A 557 17.25 -22.11 10.97
CA THR A 557 16.79 -21.14 11.98
C THR A 557 16.56 -19.80 11.30
N ALA A 558 15.38 -19.21 11.48
CA ALA A 558 15.01 -17.92 10.92
C ALA A 558 15.87 -16.77 11.48
N ASP A 559 15.97 -15.67 10.74
CA ASP A 559 16.71 -14.48 11.17
C ASP A 559 15.82 -13.58 12.04
N THR A 560 16.10 -13.55 13.33
CA THR A 560 15.40 -12.66 14.27
C THR A 560 16.16 -11.37 14.55
N SER A 561 17.29 -11.11 13.87
CA SER A 561 18.24 -10.05 14.26
C SER A 561 17.60 -8.67 14.35
N LYS A 562 16.77 -8.27 13.37
CA LYS A 562 16.06 -6.98 13.39
C LYS A 562 15.11 -6.86 14.59
N LEU A 563 14.35 -7.91 14.87
CA LEU A 563 13.43 -7.97 16.02
C LEU A 563 14.21 -7.91 17.35
N THR A 564 15.27 -8.72 17.48
CA THR A 564 16.14 -8.73 18.65
C THR A 564 16.82 -7.38 18.86
N SER A 565 17.29 -6.71 17.80
CA SER A 565 17.87 -5.37 17.87
C SER A 565 16.85 -4.33 18.35
N LYS A 566 15.64 -4.32 17.80
CA LYS A 566 14.57 -3.40 18.27
C LYS A 566 14.24 -3.62 19.73
N ILE A 567 14.14 -4.87 20.18
CA ILE A 567 13.95 -5.23 21.59
C ILE A 567 15.09 -4.66 22.44
N ALA A 568 16.35 -4.86 22.03
CA ALA A 568 17.52 -4.39 22.76
C ALA A 568 17.58 -2.85 22.83
N ASP A 569 17.25 -2.14 21.75
CA ASP A 569 17.21 -0.67 21.71
C ASP A 569 16.15 -0.12 22.67
N ILE A 570 14.96 -0.73 22.71
CA ILE A 570 13.89 -0.38 23.64
C ILE A 570 14.30 -0.66 25.10
N GLU A 571 14.90 -1.82 25.37
CA GLU A 571 15.37 -2.16 26.72
C GLU A 571 16.48 -1.21 27.18
N ALA A 572 17.37 -0.80 26.27
CA ALA A 572 18.42 0.18 26.55
C ALA A 572 17.85 1.59 26.79
N ALA A 573 16.78 1.98 26.08
CA ALA A 573 16.06 3.23 26.33
C ALA A 573 15.37 3.23 27.70
N ASN A 574 15.10 2.03 28.27
CA ASN A 574 14.54 1.82 29.60
C ASN A 574 13.31 2.73 29.87
N PRO A 575 12.27 2.69 29.01
CA PRO A 575 11.07 3.48 29.22
C PRO A 575 10.44 3.09 30.56
N GLN A 576 9.92 4.07 31.31
CA GLN A 576 9.38 3.85 32.65
C GLN A 576 7.85 3.88 32.62
N GLU A 577 7.19 2.84 33.13
CA GLU A 577 5.72 2.75 33.19
C GLU A 577 5.05 3.99 33.80
N SER A 578 5.66 4.55 34.84
CA SER A 578 5.16 5.74 35.53
C SER A 578 5.14 7.01 34.67
N ALA A 579 5.94 7.06 33.59
CA ALA A 579 6.03 8.21 32.70
C ALA A 579 4.91 8.23 31.64
N TYR A 580 4.18 7.13 31.46
CA TYR A 580 3.19 6.96 30.40
C TYR A 580 1.78 6.70 30.95
N THR A 581 0.78 6.90 30.11
CA THR A 581 -0.61 6.53 30.40
C THR A 581 -0.75 5.01 30.49
N PRO A 582 -1.53 4.46 31.45
CA PRO A 582 -1.74 3.02 31.60
C PRO A 582 -2.12 2.31 30.29
N ASP A 583 -2.97 2.92 29.45
CA ASP A 583 -3.45 2.30 28.22
C ASP A 583 -2.34 2.16 27.16
N SER A 584 -1.56 3.22 26.94
CA SER A 584 -0.45 3.18 25.99
C SER A 584 0.67 2.26 26.47
N TRP A 585 0.97 2.28 27.77
CA TRP A 585 1.94 1.38 28.37
C TRP A 585 1.54 -0.09 28.23
N LYS A 586 0.27 -0.42 28.50
CA LYS A 586 -0.21 -1.80 28.39
C LYS A 586 -0.07 -2.33 26.96
N THR A 587 -0.44 -1.52 25.97
CA THR A 587 -0.31 -1.89 24.55
C THR A 587 1.16 -2.16 24.18
N PHE A 588 2.07 -1.28 24.61
CA PHE A 588 3.51 -1.46 24.42
C PHE A 588 4.06 -2.70 25.14
N ALA A 589 3.69 -2.92 26.41
CA ALA A 589 4.16 -4.04 27.21
C ALA A 589 3.71 -5.39 26.63
N ASP A 590 2.46 -5.49 26.17
CA ASP A 590 1.93 -6.68 25.52
C ASP A 590 2.68 -6.96 24.21
N ALA A 591 2.94 -5.94 23.37
CA ALA A 591 3.71 -6.08 22.13
C ALA A 591 5.18 -6.48 22.38
N LEU A 592 5.83 -5.93 23.41
CA LEU A 592 7.20 -6.31 23.78
C LEU A 592 7.28 -7.77 24.28
N ALA A 593 6.27 -8.24 25.01
CA ALA A 593 6.21 -9.62 25.47
C ALA A 593 6.02 -10.61 24.31
N ASP A 594 5.15 -10.28 23.34
CA ASP A 594 4.96 -11.07 22.13
C ASP A 594 6.23 -11.09 21.27
N ALA A 595 6.85 -9.94 21.03
CA ALA A 595 8.12 -9.82 20.31
C ALA A 595 9.24 -10.69 20.92
N LYS A 596 9.37 -10.71 22.25
CA LYS A 596 10.32 -11.60 22.95
C LYS A 596 9.99 -13.08 22.77
N THR A 597 8.69 -13.41 22.75
CA THR A 597 8.22 -14.79 22.53
C THR A 597 8.57 -15.25 21.11
N ILE A 598 8.28 -14.42 20.09
CA ILE A 598 8.62 -14.71 18.69
C ILE A 598 10.13 -14.77 18.48
N ALA A 599 10.90 -13.85 19.05
CA ALA A 599 12.37 -13.85 18.93
C ALA A 599 13.03 -15.11 19.52
N ALA A 600 12.40 -15.75 20.53
CA ALA A 600 12.89 -16.98 21.15
C ALA A 600 12.31 -18.26 20.50
N LYS A 601 11.31 -18.13 19.62
CA LYS A 601 10.58 -19.26 19.04
C LYS A 601 11.45 -19.98 18.00
N THR A 602 11.75 -21.25 18.27
CA THR A 602 12.38 -22.13 17.27
C THR A 602 11.39 -22.36 16.12
N GLY A 603 11.77 -21.99 14.90
CA GLY A 603 10.92 -22.13 13.71
C GLY A 603 9.87 -21.03 13.53
N ALA A 604 10.08 -19.84 14.11
CA ALA A 604 9.29 -18.66 13.77
C ALA A 604 9.30 -18.41 12.25
N THR A 605 8.14 -18.01 11.71
CA THR A 605 8.04 -17.62 10.30
C THR A 605 8.54 -16.19 10.12
N GLU A 606 8.93 -15.84 8.90
CA GLU A 606 9.35 -14.47 8.58
C GLU A 606 8.17 -13.50 8.77
N THR A 607 6.94 -13.94 8.46
CA THR A 607 5.73 -13.14 8.74
C THR A 607 5.56 -12.89 10.24
N GLU A 608 5.69 -13.91 11.08
CA GLU A 608 5.60 -13.74 12.54
C GLU A 608 6.64 -12.75 13.07
N ILE A 609 7.88 -12.82 12.55
CA ILE A 609 8.97 -11.92 12.95
C ILE A 609 8.69 -10.47 12.53
N VAL A 610 8.23 -10.26 11.29
CA VAL A 610 7.90 -8.92 10.77
C VAL A 610 6.68 -8.35 11.50
N ASP A 611 5.60 -9.11 11.65
CA ASP A 611 4.40 -8.67 12.36
C ASP A 611 4.73 -8.26 13.81
N ALA A 612 5.56 -9.05 14.50
CA ALA A 612 6.01 -8.72 15.85
C ALA A 612 6.91 -7.47 15.89
N LEU A 613 7.77 -7.27 14.91
CA LEU A 613 8.62 -6.07 14.80
C LEU A 613 7.79 -4.81 14.55
N ASP A 614 6.84 -4.89 13.64
CA ASP A 614 5.95 -3.78 13.28
C ASP A 614 5.02 -3.43 14.43
N ALA A 615 4.40 -4.44 15.07
CA ALA A 615 3.55 -4.24 16.25
C ALA A 615 4.34 -3.62 17.41
N LEU A 616 5.56 -4.11 17.68
CA LEU A 616 6.43 -3.54 18.71
C LEU A 616 6.82 -2.10 18.39
N THR A 617 7.17 -1.80 17.14
CA THR A 617 7.55 -0.46 16.72
C THR A 617 6.38 0.52 16.84
N ALA A 618 5.21 0.15 16.30
CA ALA A 618 4.01 0.97 16.38
C ALA A 618 3.58 1.22 17.84
N ALA A 619 3.62 0.19 18.69
CA ALA A 619 3.23 0.33 20.09
C ALA A 619 4.22 1.19 20.89
N TYR A 620 5.52 1.10 20.60
CA TYR A 620 6.54 1.96 21.21
C TYR A 620 6.40 3.42 20.77
N ASP A 621 6.17 3.67 19.47
CA ASP A 621 5.98 5.02 18.93
C ASP A 621 4.65 5.65 19.39
N ALA A 622 3.66 4.83 19.76
CA ALA A 622 2.36 5.26 20.29
C ALA A 622 2.34 5.49 21.82
N LEU A 623 3.47 5.35 22.52
CA LEU A 623 3.57 5.66 23.94
C LEU A 623 3.16 7.11 24.23
N THR A 624 2.19 7.28 25.12
CA THR A 624 1.62 8.60 25.45
C THR A 624 2.08 9.01 26.84
N ALA A 625 2.80 10.12 26.93
CA ALA A 625 3.27 10.65 28.21
C ALA A 625 2.09 10.99 29.14
N ARG A 626 2.24 10.65 30.42
CA ARG A 626 1.25 11.01 31.45
C ARG A 626 1.24 12.52 31.66
N ALA A 627 0.06 13.12 31.82
CA ALA A 627 -0.05 14.53 32.11
C ALA A 627 0.49 14.90 33.51
N ASP A 628 1.09 16.08 33.63
CA ASP A 628 1.45 16.68 34.92
C ASP A 628 0.22 17.38 35.52
N THR A 629 -0.36 16.76 36.54
CA THR A 629 -1.54 17.26 37.26
C THR A 629 -1.20 18.16 38.44
N THR A 630 0.08 18.49 38.67
CA THR A 630 0.53 19.22 39.88
C THR A 630 -0.16 20.57 40.02
N ALA A 631 -0.19 21.37 38.95
CA ALA A 631 -0.81 22.71 38.98
C ALA A 631 -2.33 22.65 39.15
N LEU A 632 -2.99 21.71 38.48
CA LEU A 632 -4.43 21.47 38.62
C LEU A 632 -4.79 21.05 40.05
N THR A 633 -4.06 20.08 40.61
CA THR A 633 -4.25 19.59 41.97
C THR A 633 -4.00 20.68 43.00
N ALA A 634 -2.98 21.52 42.81
CA ALA A 634 -2.72 22.68 43.65
C ALA A 634 -3.86 23.71 43.61
N LYS A 635 -4.41 23.99 42.42
CA LYS A 635 -5.56 24.90 42.27
C LYS A 635 -6.81 24.34 42.94
N ILE A 636 -7.12 23.05 42.73
CA ILE A 636 -8.23 22.35 43.41
C ILE A 636 -8.08 22.50 44.93
N THR A 637 -6.91 22.17 45.47
CA THR A 637 -6.63 22.28 46.91
C THR A 637 -6.78 23.71 47.42
N ALA A 638 -6.26 24.69 46.66
CA ALA A 638 -6.34 26.10 47.04
C ALA A 638 -7.79 26.59 47.12
N VAL A 639 -8.61 26.32 46.10
CA VAL A 639 -10.01 26.78 46.08
C VAL A 639 -10.87 26.04 47.11
N GLU A 640 -10.56 24.79 47.44
CA GLU A 640 -11.23 24.05 48.52
C GLU A 640 -10.87 24.59 49.91
N ALA A 641 -9.61 25.01 50.10
CA ALA A 641 -9.13 25.55 51.37
C ALA A 641 -9.76 26.91 51.73
N GLU A 642 -10.31 27.62 50.76
CA GLU A 642 -11.02 28.88 50.98
C GLU A 642 -12.35 28.69 51.73
N GLN A 643 -12.89 27.45 51.76
CA GLN A 643 -14.14 27.11 52.45
C GLN A 643 -15.29 28.08 52.12
N LEU A 644 -15.40 28.43 50.84
CA LEU A 644 -16.40 29.38 50.37
C LEU A 644 -17.81 28.92 50.75
N ASN A 645 -18.61 29.82 51.29
CA ASN A 645 -20.01 29.55 51.56
C ASN A 645 -20.84 29.88 50.32
N ARG A 646 -21.60 28.88 49.84
CA ARG A 646 -22.51 29.03 48.69
C ARG A 646 -23.44 30.23 48.83
N ASP A 647 -23.93 30.51 50.03
CA ASP A 647 -24.96 31.53 50.28
C ASP A 647 -24.45 32.97 50.09
N ASP A 648 -23.13 33.17 50.07
CA ASP A 648 -22.50 34.47 49.89
C ASP A 648 -22.43 34.89 48.41
N TYR A 649 -22.77 34.00 47.47
CA TYR A 649 -22.62 34.21 46.02
C TYR A 649 -23.93 34.09 45.25
N THR A 650 -23.99 34.61 44.02
CA THR A 650 -25.14 34.42 43.12
C THR A 650 -25.23 32.96 42.66
N ALA A 651 -26.46 32.47 42.46
CA ALA A 651 -26.69 31.07 42.09
C ALA A 651 -25.98 30.65 40.79
N ASP A 652 -25.99 31.53 39.78
CA ASP A 652 -25.38 31.24 38.47
C ASP A 652 -23.85 31.17 38.53
N SER A 653 -23.22 32.11 39.26
CA SER A 653 -21.75 32.11 39.42
C SER A 653 -21.28 30.92 40.26
N TRP A 654 -22.06 30.52 41.27
CA TRP A 654 -21.78 29.35 42.08
C TRP A 654 -21.91 28.03 41.30
N SER A 655 -22.98 27.85 40.50
CA SER A 655 -23.14 26.65 39.66
C SER A 655 -21.96 26.48 38.69
N THR A 656 -21.52 27.57 38.07
CA THR A 656 -20.36 27.57 37.16
C THR A 656 -19.07 27.13 37.87
N TYR A 657 -18.81 27.65 39.07
CA TYR A 657 -17.68 27.25 39.90
C TYR A 657 -17.76 25.77 40.34
N ALA A 658 -18.94 25.31 40.79
CA ALA A 658 -19.13 23.96 41.27
C ALA A 658 -18.90 22.90 40.17
N VAL A 659 -19.41 23.16 38.95
CA VAL A 659 -19.18 22.29 37.79
C VAL A 659 -17.70 22.25 37.42
N ALA A 660 -17.05 23.41 37.33
CA ALA A 660 -15.63 23.48 36.99
C ALA A 660 -14.74 22.75 38.01
N LEU A 661 -15.07 22.84 39.32
CA LEU A 661 -14.36 22.12 40.38
C LEU A 661 -14.57 20.60 40.29
N ALA A 662 -15.78 20.15 39.98
CA ALA A 662 -16.07 18.73 39.80
C ALA A 662 -15.31 18.14 38.59
N GLU A 663 -15.34 18.83 37.45
CA GLU A 663 -14.61 18.42 36.24
C GLU A 663 -13.10 18.42 36.46
N ALA A 664 -12.56 19.45 37.13
CA ALA A 664 -11.15 19.53 37.49
C ALA A 664 -10.71 18.33 38.35
N LYS A 665 -11.53 17.92 39.33
CA LYS A 665 -11.25 16.74 40.15
C LYS A 665 -11.29 15.44 39.34
N THR A 666 -12.26 15.29 38.46
CA THR A 666 -12.34 14.12 37.57
C THR A 666 -11.10 14.02 36.69
N ILE A 667 -10.67 15.12 36.07
CA ILE A 667 -9.49 15.15 35.19
C ILE A 667 -8.20 14.93 35.99
N ALA A 668 -8.08 15.50 37.20
CA ALA A 668 -6.91 15.28 38.05
C ALA A 668 -6.77 13.82 38.52
N ALA A 669 -7.88 13.07 38.59
CA ALA A 669 -7.90 11.66 38.98
C ALA A 669 -7.75 10.69 37.81
N ASP A 670 -7.89 11.16 36.56
CA ASP A 670 -7.78 10.33 35.36
C ASP A 670 -6.30 10.10 34.98
N ALA A 671 -5.83 8.86 35.14
CA ALA A 671 -4.46 8.46 34.82
C ALA A 671 -4.15 8.49 33.30
N ASN A 672 -5.18 8.58 32.44
CA ASN A 672 -5.07 8.68 30.99
C ASN A 672 -5.30 10.12 30.49
N ALA A 673 -5.52 11.10 31.38
CA ALA A 673 -5.71 12.49 30.97
C ALA A 673 -4.48 13.02 30.20
N THR A 674 -4.76 13.76 29.13
CA THR A 674 -3.74 14.47 28.34
C THR A 674 -3.38 15.81 29.00
N GLN A 675 -2.18 16.32 28.73
CA GLN A 675 -1.77 17.63 29.27
C GLN A 675 -2.75 18.75 28.85
N ALA A 676 -3.29 18.69 27.63
CA ALA A 676 -4.27 19.66 27.16
C ALA A 676 -5.57 19.63 27.97
N GLN A 677 -6.05 18.45 28.39
CA GLN A 677 -7.22 18.33 29.26
C GLN A 677 -6.93 18.90 30.65
N VAL A 678 -5.75 18.62 31.21
CA VAL A 678 -5.31 19.15 32.51
C VAL A 678 -5.20 20.69 32.47
N ASP A 679 -4.58 21.23 31.44
CA ASP A 679 -4.41 22.68 31.26
C ASP A 679 -5.77 23.38 31.06
N ALA A 680 -6.68 22.77 30.29
CA ALA A 680 -8.03 23.28 30.08
C ALA A 680 -8.85 23.26 31.38
N ALA A 681 -8.76 22.20 32.16
CA ALA A 681 -9.42 22.09 33.45
C ALA A 681 -8.90 23.13 34.46
N LEU A 682 -7.58 23.34 34.50
CA LEU A 682 -6.94 24.34 35.36
C LEU A 682 -7.42 25.75 34.98
N LYS A 683 -7.44 26.05 33.68
CA LYS A 683 -7.94 27.33 33.18
C LYS A 683 -9.41 27.54 33.55
N THR A 684 -10.26 26.55 33.26
CA THR A 684 -11.70 26.61 33.53
C THR A 684 -11.99 26.80 35.02
N LEU A 685 -11.31 26.05 35.89
CA LEU A 685 -11.44 26.20 37.34
C LEU A 685 -10.96 27.58 37.82
N THR A 686 -9.90 28.11 37.21
CA THR A 686 -9.40 29.45 37.54
C THR A 686 -10.39 30.53 37.15
N GLU A 687 -10.89 30.50 35.91
CA GLU A 687 -11.87 31.47 35.42
C GLU A 687 -13.19 31.38 36.20
N ALA A 688 -13.67 30.17 36.51
CA ALA A 688 -14.89 29.98 37.27
C ALA A 688 -14.74 30.46 38.73
N ARG A 689 -13.56 30.28 39.33
CA ARG A 689 -13.26 30.82 40.67
C ARG A 689 -13.21 32.34 40.66
N ASP A 690 -12.54 32.95 39.68
CA ASP A 690 -12.40 34.40 39.57
C ASP A 690 -13.73 35.08 39.19
N GLY A 691 -14.61 34.34 38.50
CA GLY A 691 -15.95 34.76 38.10
C GLY A 691 -17.04 34.63 39.17
N LEU A 692 -16.71 34.22 40.40
CA LEU A 692 -17.67 34.19 41.51
C LEU A 692 -18.16 35.61 41.85
N GLN A 693 -19.48 35.80 41.86
CA GLN A 693 -20.11 37.09 42.13
C GLN A 693 -20.77 37.08 43.50
N ALA A 694 -20.30 37.93 44.41
CA ALA A 694 -20.91 38.06 45.73
C ALA A 694 -22.36 38.55 45.59
N LYS A 695 -23.24 38.02 46.43
CA LYS A 695 -24.60 38.52 46.55
C LYS A 695 -24.52 39.94 47.14
N GLU A 696 -24.99 40.95 46.41
CA GLU A 696 -25.03 42.31 46.96
C GLU A 696 -25.87 42.32 48.23
N THR A 697 -25.30 42.84 49.33
CA THR A 697 -26.02 43.17 50.55
C THR A 697 -26.90 44.40 50.31
N PRO A 698 -28.23 44.31 50.43
CA PRO A 698 -29.03 45.50 50.71
C PRO A 698 -28.92 45.80 52.21
N ASP A 699 -28.46 47.02 52.56
CA ASP A 699 -28.64 47.63 53.89
C ASP A 699 -30.16 47.88 54.15
N PRO A 700 -30.62 48.11 55.40
CA PRO A 700 -31.56 47.24 56.09
C PRO A 700 -33.02 47.71 56.04
N ASP A 701 -33.90 46.71 56.19
CA ASP A 701 -35.33 46.75 56.52
C ASP A 701 -36.33 47.20 55.44
N PRO A 702 -37.59 46.68 55.44
CA PRO A 702 -38.30 46.11 56.58
C PRO A 702 -38.70 44.64 56.41
N GLU A 703 -38.57 43.90 57.52
CA GLU A 703 -39.54 42.92 58.04
C GLU A 703 -40.54 42.33 57.01
N PRO A 704 -40.39 41.05 56.60
CA PRO A 704 -41.28 40.45 55.63
C PRO A 704 -42.67 40.20 56.24
N GLU A 705 -43.70 40.51 55.44
CA GLU A 705 -45.08 40.24 55.75
C GLU A 705 -45.33 38.75 56.10
N PRO A 706 -46.21 38.48 57.07
CA PRO A 706 -46.51 37.13 57.53
C PRO A 706 -47.36 36.39 56.50
N GLY A 707 -46.95 35.19 56.06
CA GLY A 707 -47.87 34.41 55.23
C GLY A 707 -47.53 32.99 54.79
N GLU A 708 -46.27 32.57 54.65
CA GLU A 708 -45.97 31.21 54.16
C GLU A 708 -45.59 30.25 55.29
N LYS A 709 -46.37 29.18 55.42
CA LYS A 709 -46.17 28.14 56.43
C LYS A 709 -44.88 27.36 56.14
N PRO A 710 -44.07 27.03 57.16
CA PRO A 710 -42.90 26.16 57.00
C PRO A 710 -43.30 24.84 56.34
N ALA A 711 -42.41 24.27 55.53
CA ALA A 711 -42.63 22.96 54.94
C ALA A 711 -42.87 21.91 56.03
N THR A 712 -43.84 21.03 55.80
CA THR A 712 -44.10 19.92 56.72
C THR A 712 -42.96 18.90 56.65
N PRO A 713 -42.69 18.14 57.74
CA PRO A 713 -41.73 17.04 57.71
C PRO A 713 -41.99 16.05 56.57
N GLU A 714 -43.26 15.83 56.21
CA GLU A 714 -43.66 14.97 55.10
C GLU A 714 -43.24 15.54 53.73
N GLN A 715 -43.36 16.85 53.51
CA GLN A 715 -42.90 17.49 52.26
C GLN A 715 -41.38 17.47 52.13
N LYS A 716 -40.67 17.69 53.24
CA LYS A 716 -39.21 17.55 53.29
C LYS A 716 -38.76 16.13 52.98
N ALA A 717 -39.38 15.14 53.60
CA ALA A 717 -39.09 13.73 53.33
C ALA A 717 -39.37 13.33 51.87
N ALA A 718 -40.39 13.92 51.23
CA ALA A 718 -40.68 13.70 49.82
C ALA A 718 -39.58 14.27 48.90
N LEU A 719 -39.05 15.46 49.22
CA LEU A 719 -37.94 16.07 48.48
C LEU A 719 -36.64 15.28 48.67
N ASP A 720 -36.33 14.88 49.90
CA ASP A 720 -35.17 14.04 50.21
C ASP A 720 -35.21 12.71 49.45
N LYS A 721 -36.40 12.09 49.38
CA LYS A 721 -36.60 10.86 48.59
C LYS A 721 -36.37 11.11 47.09
N ALA A 722 -36.90 12.20 46.53
CA ALA A 722 -36.74 12.51 45.12
C ALA A 722 -35.26 12.72 44.73
N ILE A 723 -34.48 13.36 45.61
CA ILE A 723 -33.03 13.52 45.46
C ILE A 723 -32.31 12.18 45.52
N ALA A 724 -32.64 11.34 46.50
CA ALA A 724 -32.05 10.01 46.64
C ALA A 724 -32.32 9.13 45.42
N ASP A 725 -33.57 9.12 44.92
CA ASP A 725 -33.95 8.40 43.71
C ASP A 725 -33.13 8.90 42.50
N ALA A 726 -33.06 10.22 42.29
CA ALA A 726 -32.29 10.83 41.19
C ALA A 726 -30.79 10.47 41.22
N LYS A 727 -30.18 10.37 42.41
CA LYS A 727 -28.78 9.95 42.58
C LYS A 727 -28.56 8.45 42.33
N SER A 728 -29.57 7.63 42.64
CA SER A 728 -29.45 6.17 42.51
C SER A 728 -29.47 5.67 41.06
N GLU A 729 -29.94 6.49 40.12
CA GLU A 729 -30.05 6.11 38.70
C GLU A 729 -28.72 6.09 37.94
N ASN A 730 -27.66 6.62 38.54
CA ASN A 730 -26.29 6.58 38.01
C ASN A 730 -26.20 7.04 36.54
N LEU A 731 -26.98 8.07 36.19
CA LEU A 731 -27.04 8.61 34.84
C LEU A 731 -25.69 9.20 34.43
N SER A 732 -25.27 8.97 33.18
CA SER A 732 -24.02 9.52 32.64
C SER A 732 -24.29 10.75 31.79
N ARG A 733 -23.47 11.80 31.96
CA ARG A 733 -23.52 13.02 31.14
C ARG A 733 -23.46 12.71 29.64
N ASP A 734 -22.61 11.76 29.27
CA ASP A 734 -22.32 11.45 27.87
C ASP A 734 -23.52 10.83 27.14
N ASP A 735 -24.51 10.33 27.89
CA ASP A 735 -25.73 9.74 27.32
C ASP A 735 -26.76 10.81 26.94
N TYR A 736 -26.57 12.07 27.32
CA TYR A 736 -27.55 13.15 27.15
C TYR A 736 -26.97 14.40 26.47
N THR A 737 -27.83 15.19 25.84
CA THR A 737 -27.41 16.48 25.26
C THR A 737 -26.94 17.43 26.35
N ALA A 738 -25.92 18.24 26.05
CA ALA A 738 -25.32 19.16 27.02
C ALA A 738 -26.37 20.06 27.72
N ASP A 739 -27.34 20.59 26.97
CA ASP A 739 -28.37 21.47 27.50
C ASP A 739 -29.36 20.74 28.44
N SER A 740 -29.76 19.53 28.08
CA SER A 740 -30.70 18.75 28.91
C SER A 740 -30.04 18.20 30.16
N TRP A 741 -28.77 17.77 30.05
CA TRP A 741 -27.97 17.37 31.20
C TRP A 741 -27.73 18.54 32.17
N LYS A 742 -27.41 19.73 31.64
CA LYS A 742 -27.23 20.93 32.46
C LYS A 742 -28.50 21.27 33.25
N ALA A 743 -29.66 21.26 32.60
CA ALA A 743 -30.93 21.53 33.27
C ALA A 743 -31.23 20.51 34.40
N TYR A 744 -30.93 19.23 34.17
CA TYR A 744 -31.08 18.18 35.18
C TYR A 744 -30.12 18.37 36.36
N ALA A 745 -28.84 18.62 36.10
CA ALA A 745 -27.83 18.85 37.13
C ALA A 745 -28.14 20.09 37.98
N ASP A 746 -28.56 21.20 37.34
CA ASP A 746 -28.94 22.43 38.03
C ASP A 746 -30.19 22.20 38.92
N ALA A 747 -31.19 21.46 38.45
CA ALA A 747 -32.38 21.16 39.23
C ALA A 747 -32.12 20.22 40.42
N LEU A 748 -31.23 19.23 40.28
CA LEU A 748 -30.80 18.36 41.39
C LEU A 748 -30.05 19.14 42.47
N ALA A 749 -29.15 20.02 42.06
CA ALA A 749 -28.41 20.89 42.99
C ALA A 749 -29.31 21.88 43.74
N GLU A 750 -30.41 22.34 43.12
CA GLU A 750 -31.41 23.20 43.77
C GLU A 750 -32.34 22.42 44.70
N ALA A 751 -32.73 21.19 44.32
CA ALA A 751 -33.47 20.30 45.21
C ALA A 751 -32.70 20.00 46.49
N GLU A 752 -31.41 19.67 46.38
CA GLU A 752 -30.53 19.45 47.54
C GLU A 752 -30.40 20.69 48.43
N ARG A 753 -30.36 21.87 47.82
CA ARG A 753 -30.33 23.14 48.55
C ARG A 753 -31.60 23.33 49.38
N VAL A 754 -32.76 23.17 48.75
CA VAL A 754 -34.06 23.35 49.41
C VAL A 754 -34.30 22.28 50.46
N ALA A 755 -33.79 21.05 50.27
CA ALA A 755 -33.83 19.98 51.26
C ALA A 755 -33.01 20.31 52.52
N ALA A 756 -31.82 20.90 52.37
CA ALA A 756 -30.96 21.26 53.50
C ALA A 756 -31.46 22.48 54.32
N ASP A 757 -32.32 23.33 53.75
CA ASP A 757 -32.80 24.56 54.41
C ASP A 757 -33.94 24.30 55.40
N ASN A 758 -33.64 24.25 56.70
CA ASN A 758 -34.64 24.01 57.76
C ASN A 758 -35.77 25.08 57.83
N ALA A 759 -35.61 26.23 57.17
CA ALA A 759 -36.61 27.29 57.09
C ALA A 759 -37.39 27.29 55.76
N ALA A 760 -37.12 26.35 54.85
CA ALA A 760 -37.77 26.28 53.55
C ALA A 760 -39.30 26.27 53.66
N THR A 761 -39.96 27.12 52.88
CA THR A 761 -41.42 27.16 52.82
C THR A 761 -41.96 25.99 52.02
N ALA A 762 -43.21 25.61 52.29
CA ALA A 762 -43.90 24.57 51.53
C ALA A 762 -43.80 24.81 50.00
N LYS A 763 -43.92 26.06 49.57
CA LYS A 763 -43.85 26.45 48.15
C LYS A 763 -42.46 26.25 47.55
N GLN A 764 -41.40 26.52 48.31
CA GLN A 764 -40.03 26.29 47.85
C GLN A 764 -39.74 24.80 47.71
N VAL A 765 -40.17 23.99 48.69
CA VAL A 765 -40.04 22.52 48.63
C VAL A 765 -40.81 21.95 47.45
N ASP A 766 -42.05 22.36 47.25
CA ASP A 766 -42.88 21.91 46.13
C ASP A 766 -42.30 22.34 44.77
N ALA A 767 -41.77 23.56 44.67
CA ALA A 767 -41.14 24.07 43.45
C ALA A 767 -39.85 23.29 43.11
N ALA A 768 -39.02 22.99 44.11
CA ALA A 768 -37.80 22.22 43.92
C ALA A 768 -38.09 20.77 43.53
N LEU A 769 -39.08 20.15 44.17
CA LEU A 769 -39.53 18.80 43.85
C LEU A 769 -40.06 18.72 42.42
N LYS A 770 -40.84 19.73 42.01
CA LYS A 770 -41.34 19.86 40.64
C LYS A 770 -40.22 20.11 39.63
N ALA A 771 -39.29 21.01 39.91
CA ALA A 771 -38.19 21.34 39.01
C ALA A 771 -37.28 20.12 38.76
N LEU A 772 -36.96 19.36 39.82
CA LEU A 772 -36.18 18.12 39.69
C LEU A 772 -36.91 17.07 38.86
N ALA A 773 -38.22 16.89 39.08
CA ALA A 773 -39.03 15.97 38.29
C ALA A 773 -39.12 16.38 36.81
N ASP A 774 -39.38 17.67 36.54
CA ASP A 774 -39.49 18.20 35.18
C ASP A 774 -38.16 18.11 34.43
N ALA A 775 -37.04 18.44 35.09
CA ALA A 775 -35.72 18.38 34.47
C ALA A 775 -35.28 16.93 34.19
N ARG A 776 -35.62 15.99 35.07
CA ARG A 776 -35.39 14.55 34.85
C ARG A 776 -36.22 14.02 33.68
N ALA A 777 -37.49 14.41 33.57
CA ALA A 777 -38.33 14.09 32.43
C ALA A 777 -37.88 14.78 31.13
N GLY A 778 -37.20 15.92 31.25
CA GLY A 778 -36.67 16.73 30.15
C GLY A 778 -35.32 16.28 29.60
N LEU A 779 -34.71 15.21 30.14
CA LEU A 779 -33.46 14.64 29.64
C LEU A 779 -33.63 14.13 28.19
N LYS A 780 -32.71 14.52 27.32
CA LYS A 780 -32.71 14.15 25.90
C LYS A 780 -31.43 13.41 25.57
N ALA A 781 -31.55 12.22 25.00
CA ALA A 781 -30.39 11.43 24.62
C ALA A 781 -29.48 12.19 23.65
N ALA A 782 -28.17 12.06 23.82
CA ALA A 782 -27.21 12.50 22.81
C ALA A 782 -27.30 11.61 21.56
N ASP A 783 -27.03 12.16 20.38
CA ASP A 783 -26.94 11.37 19.14
C ASP A 783 -25.50 10.89 18.95
N ASN A 784 -25.17 9.79 19.62
CA ASN A 784 -23.82 9.21 19.67
C ASN A 784 -23.82 7.70 19.34
N GLY A 785 -24.80 7.22 18.57
CA GLY A 785 -24.75 5.90 17.92
C GLY A 785 -24.82 4.68 18.86
N LYS A 786 -25.15 4.85 20.15
CA LYS A 786 -25.42 3.75 21.10
C LYS A 786 -26.92 3.60 21.37
N PRO A 787 -27.44 2.36 21.58
CA PRO A 787 -28.85 2.16 21.95
C PRO A 787 -29.11 2.73 23.35
N GLY A 788 -30.17 3.54 23.50
CA GLY A 788 -30.50 4.23 24.75
C GLY A 788 -30.91 3.29 25.91
N PRO A 789 -30.87 3.78 27.16
CA PRO A 789 -31.20 3.00 28.35
C PRO A 789 -32.69 2.64 28.40
N THR A 790 -32.99 1.44 28.88
CA THR A 790 -34.36 0.90 28.98
C THR A 790 -35.04 1.40 30.27
N PRO A 791 -36.32 1.83 30.26
CA PRO A 791 -37.03 2.18 31.51
C PRO A 791 -37.33 0.93 32.34
N GLU A 792 -36.92 0.91 33.62
CA GLU A 792 -37.22 -0.18 34.55
C GLU A 792 -38.62 0.03 35.19
N GLN A 793 -39.50 -0.98 35.10
CA GLN A 793 -40.79 -1.02 35.82
C GLN A 793 -40.58 -1.30 37.32
N PRO A 794 -41.54 -0.90 38.20
CA PRO A 794 -41.38 -1.00 39.66
C PRO A 794 -41.36 -2.44 40.17
N LYS A 795 -40.53 -2.72 41.18
CA LYS A 795 -40.43 -4.00 41.89
C LYS A 795 -41.61 -4.15 42.88
N ASP A 796 -42.30 -5.29 42.79
CA ASP A 796 -43.29 -5.78 43.75
C ASP A 796 -42.64 -6.81 44.70
N ASP A 797 -43.15 -6.86 45.93
CA ASP A 797 -42.54 -7.49 47.08
C ASP A 797 -42.79 -9.01 47.14
N GLY A 798 -41.74 -9.80 47.42
CA GLY A 798 -41.81 -10.91 48.38
C GLY A 798 -42.22 -12.33 47.92
N LYS A 799 -41.20 -13.22 47.98
CA LYS A 799 -41.22 -14.65 48.43
C LYS A 799 -41.64 -15.77 47.43
N PRO A 800 -41.25 -17.05 47.68
CA PRO A 800 -40.74 -17.95 46.66
C PRO A 800 -41.63 -19.19 46.44
N ASP A 801 -41.14 -20.07 45.55
CA ASP A 801 -41.42 -21.51 45.42
C ASP A 801 -42.22 -21.94 44.16
N GLY A 802 -41.85 -23.10 43.60
CA GLY A 802 -42.74 -23.91 42.74
C GLY A 802 -42.53 -23.90 41.21
N SER A 803 -41.81 -24.91 40.73
CA SER A 803 -42.03 -25.78 39.54
C SER A 803 -43.05 -25.43 38.42
N ASP A 804 -42.53 -25.55 37.18
CA ASP A 804 -43.06 -26.29 36.01
C ASP A 804 -44.12 -25.72 35.03
N ALA A 805 -43.84 -26.01 33.74
CA ALA A 805 -44.67 -26.16 32.54
C ALA A 805 -45.64 -25.06 32.03
N GLY A 806 -45.30 -24.53 30.84
CA GLY A 806 -46.15 -24.71 29.64
C GLY A 806 -47.08 -23.58 29.17
N LYS A 807 -46.92 -23.23 27.87
CA LYS A 807 -47.89 -22.67 26.90
C LYS A 807 -48.16 -21.15 26.85
N LYS A 808 -47.71 -20.53 25.74
CA LYS A 808 -48.42 -19.48 24.96
C LYS A 808 -49.79 -20.03 24.46
N PRO A 809 -50.81 -19.23 24.04
CA PRO A 809 -50.69 -17.93 23.34
C PRO A 809 -51.84 -16.86 23.49
N VAL A 810 -51.54 -15.60 23.10
CA VAL A 810 -52.30 -14.71 22.18
C VAL A 810 -53.52 -13.81 22.61
N LEU A 811 -53.35 -12.51 22.28
CA LEU A 811 -54.27 -11.41 21.84
C LEU A 811 -55.27 -10.68 22.77
N SER A 812 -55.09 -9.35 22.89
CA SER A 812 -56.06 -8.28 22.53
C SER A 812 -55.36 -6.90 22.66
N LYS A 813 -55.13 -6.13 21.58
CA LYS A 813 -55.98 -5.12 20.89
C LYS A 813 -56.45 -3.94 21.76
N THR A 814 -55.96 -2.74 21.43
CA THR A 814 -56.64 -1.43 21.14
C THR A 814 -55.62 -0.31 21.43
N GLY A 815 -55.37 0.74 20.63
CA GLY A 815 -56.05 1.31 19.48
C GLY A 815 -56.04 2.85 19.59
N ALA A 816 -55.62 3.52 18.51
CA ALA A 816 -55.80 4.95 18.18
C ALA A 816 -55.02 6.00 19.02
N ALA A 817 -54.68 7.19 18.52
CA ALA A 817 -54.47 7.81 17.20
C ALA A 817 -54.16 9.30 17.47
N ALA A 818 -53.59 9.99 16.46
CA ALA A 818 -53.64 11.45 16.22
C ALA A 818 -52.78 12.36 17.13
N ASP A 819 -52.24 13.50 16.70
CA ASP A 819 -52.03 14.15 15.40
C ASP A 819 -51.21 15.43 15.67
N ALA A 820 -50.48 15.92 14.66
CA ALA A 820 -49.97 17.29 14.48
C ALA A 820 -48.91 17.79 15.51
N VAL A 821 -47.77 18.39 15.11
CA VAL A 821 -47.69 19.65 14.35
C VAL A 821 -46.48 19.64 13.41
N THR A 822 -46.71 20.15 12.21
CA THR A 822 -45.75 20.41 11.13
C THR A 822 -45.39 21.91 11.10
N ALA A 823 -44.15 22.20 10.69
CA ALA A 823 -43.73 23.32 9.82
C ALA A 823 -43.18 24.66 10.40
N ALA A 824 -42.15 25.11 9.67
CA ALA A 824 -41.66 26.50 9.41
C ALA A 824 -40.73 27.15 10.46
N MET A 825 -39.65 27.88 10.14
CA MET A 825 -39.07 28.43 8.89
C MET A 825 -37.62 28.93 9.23
N LEU A 826 -36.61 28.66 8.38
CA LEU A 826 -35.82 29.62 7.55
C LEU A 826 -35.33 30.97 8.16
N LEU A 827 -34.00 31.21 8.05
CA LEU A 827 -33.27 32.38 7.49
C LEU A 827 -32.17 33.09 8.33
N LEU A 828 -31.10 33.47 7.59
CA LEU A 828 -29.98 34.43 7.79
C LEU A 828 -28.72 33.91 8.53
N VAL A 829 -27.54 33.66 7.93
CA VAL A 829 -26.60 34.35 6.98
C VAL A 829 -25.60 35.33 7.64
N ALA A 830 -24.31 34.96 7.50
CA ALA A 830 -23.05 35.75 7.41
C ALA A 830 -22.42 36.43 8.64
N ALA A 831 -21.19 36.01 8.98
CA ALA A 831 -19.93 36.76 8.76
C ALA A 831 -18.76 36.13 9.54
N GLY A 832 -17.59 35.95 8.92
CA GLY A 832 -16.35 35.56 9.60
C GLY A 832 -15.25 35.06 8.67
N VAL A 833 -14.36 35.97 8.26
CA VAL A 833 -13.27 35.82 7.28
C VAL A 833 -11.91 35.74 8.00
N THR A 834 -11.10 34.72 7.67
CA THR A 834 -9.60 34.59 7.74
C THR A 834 -8.95 34.54 9.13
N VAL A 835 -7.94 33.71 9.46
CA VAL A 835 -6.59 33.52 8.86
C VAL A 835 -5.98 32.18 9.31
N ILE A 836 -5.48 31.38 8.36
CA ILE A 836 -4.57 30.24 8.61
C ILE A 836 -3.12 30.75 8.44
N THR A 837 -2.27 30.57 9.46
CA THR A 837 -0.83 30.84 9.36
C THR A 837 -0.06 29.53 9.41
N ILE A 838 0.61 29.19 8.30
CA ILE A 838 1.59 28.11 8.20
C ILE A 838 2.95 28.64 8.70
N ARG A 839 3.55 27.97 9.69
CA ARG A 839 4.96 28.20 10.08
C ARG A 839 5.81 26.99 9.69
N ARG A 840 6.60 27.15 8.63
CA ARG A 840 7.82 26.37 8.36
C ARG A 840 8.95 26.95 9.21
N VAL A 841 9.69 26.11 9.91
CA VAL A 841 11.02 26.46 10.45
C VAL A 841 12.02 25.48 9.87
N ARG A 842 12.98 26.03 9.12
CA ARG A 842 14.27 25.43 8.80
C ARG A 842 15.17 25.53 10.03
N LEU A 843 15.97 24.51 10.31
CA LEU A 843 17.19 24.64 11.09
C LEU A 843 18.33 23.96 10.32
N HIS A 844 19.52 24.54 10.52
CA HIS A 844 20.80 24.27 9.85
C HIS A 844 21.31 22.85 10.04
#